data_AF-A0A533RI69-F1
#
_entry.id   AF-A0A533RI69-F1
#
_cell.length_a   1.000
_cell.length_b   1.000
_cell.length_c   1.000
_cell.angle_alpha   90.00
_cell.angle_beta   90.00
_cell.angle_gamma   90.00
#
_symmetry.space_group_name_H-M   'P 1'
#
loop_
_entity.id
_entity.type
_entity.pdbx_description
1 polymer ?
#
loop_
_entity_poly.entity_id
_entity_poly.type
_entity_poly.pdbx_seq_one_letter_code
_entity_poly.pdbx_strand_id
1 'polypeptide(L)'
;MARGRDHDPGLRAAAGPRRAPRRWHPAEGPRGCLGGGRAVPHARGRHDVRARDRRAGGAGAVSLAVRTRRDTELLLLLAAMPVIALAFALVHGASDRTVAWTDLAVPGGLLGAFLVAHAVARRFARNADPAALPIAALLSGVGLAFLTRLDPALATAQVLWLFAGVAVMAATLVLVPSLETLARYKYTTALAGVVLLLLPAVIGREVNGAKLWLRVGGMSFQPAEVAKILLVLFFAAYLSENREVLSVSTKRALGVWLPPARRLGPLLAMWAVSLVVLVAERDLGSSLLFFGVFLVMIYAATGRPAYVLVGLGLFGAGASAAYAVFTHVQSRIAIWLDPFADAAGRGYQLVQSLFALGAGGMLGTGIGHGFPGRIPFVATDFIFTAIAEEIGLLGGAALILAYFALCARGMATAVRARSDMNALTAAGLVATLGLQTFVIIGGVTRLIPLTGITLPFVSYGGSSMLSNFILLALLMRAGDAPRGEEVPEAGLTGALGRVALALRVRGVTGALSLLFVALIVNLTWVQVFQADALAANPANTRGLAEEMARPRGEVVTTDGKVLARSVKRGDAYEREYPEGAFASHVLGYWDAKYGRAGIEAAMNDALLSERAYSNVGDLIDEAAGVPVPGNDVVLTLDSRVQEAAEAALAGHRGAVVVLDPRTGAVLALASAPDFDPKEAGDILGRRTAVAGSPLTDRATDGLYPP
;
A
#
# COMPACT_ATOMS: atom_id res chain seq x y z
N MET A 1 33.22 -64.67 7.72
CA MET A 1 33.21 -65.14 6.32
C MET A 1 33.54 -63.94 5.44
N ALA A 2 34.33 -63.95 4.37
CA ALA A 2 35.36 -64.86 3.86
C ALA A 2 35.86 -64.25 2.51
N ARG A 3 37.17 -63.97 2.37
CA ARG A 3 37.90 -63.70 1.09
C ARG A 3 37.47 -62.38 0.36
N GLY A 4 38.33 -61.59 -0.30
CA GLY A 4 39.67 -61.82 -0.89
C GLY A 4 39.54 -62.31 -2.34
N ARG A 5 40.27 -61.82 -3.36
CA ARG A 5 41.38 -60.84 -3.49
C ARG A 5 41.15 -60.02 -4.80
N ASP A 6 41.99 -59.08 -5.27
CA ASP A 6 43.30 -59.34 -5.90
C ASP A 6 44.30 -58.16 -5.87
N HIS A 7 45.56 -58.54 -6.12
CA HIS A 7 46.84 -57.80 -6.11
C HIS A 7 47.42 -57.77 -7.56
N ASP A 8 48.40 -56.98 -8.00
CA ASP A 8 49.31 -55.93 -7.47
C ASP A 8 49.87 -55.17 -8.74
N PRO A 9 51.10 -54.61 -8.85
CA PRO A 9 51.89 -53.74 -7.96
C PRO A 9 52.47 -52.47 -8.63
N GLY A 10 52.96 -51.55 -7.79
CA GLY A 10 54.16 -50.71 -8.07
C GLY A 10 53.96 -49.32 -8.69
N LEU A 11 54.93 -48.38 -8.61
CA LEU A 11 56.12 -48.25 -7.74
C LEU A 11 56.75 -46.84 -7.96
N ARG A 12 57.23 -46.15 -6.91
CA ARG A 12 58.03 -44.88 -6.95
C ARG A 12 57.24 -43.63 -7.42
N ALA A 13 57.54 -42.37 -7.08
CA ALA A 13 58.33 -41.68 -6.03
C ALA A 13 57.99 -40.15 -6.14
N ALA A 14 58.23 -39.23 -5.19
CA ALA A 14 58.89 -39.27 -3.88
C ALA A 14 58.28 -38.28 -2.86
N ALA A 15 58.77 -38.35 -1.62
CA ALA A 15 58.78 -37.34 -0.56
C ALA A 15 59.64 -36.09 -0.93
N GLY A 16 59.71 -34.99 -0.16
CA GLY A 16 59.20 -34.68 1.19
C GLY A 16 59.69 -33.30 1.70
N PRO A 17 59.34 -32.86 2.94
CA PRO A 17 59.24 -31.41 3.24
C PRO A 17 59.93 -30.90 4.55
N ARG A 18 59.83 -29.58 4.78
CA ARG A 18 59.98 -28.80 6.05
C ARG A 18 61.38 -28.53 6.62
N ARG A 19 61.66 -27.27 7.01
CA ARG A 19 61.67 -26.75 8.41
C ARG A 19 62.09 -25.27 8.49
N ALA A 20 61.75 -24.61 9.60
CA ALA A 20 62.16 -23.24 10.01
C ALA A 20 63.10 -23.33 11.25
N PRO A 21 63.30 -22.32 12.13
CA PRO A 21 63.27 -20.83 12.02
C PRO A 21 64.55 -20.16 12.59
N ARG A 22 64.68 -18.81 12.61
CA ARG A 22 65.46 -18.09 13.66
C ARG A 22 65.21 -16.56 13.79
N ARG A 23 65.20 -16.17 15.07
CA ARG A 23 65.30 -14.90 15.82
C ARG A 23 66.02 -13.68 15.21
N TRP A 24 65.67 -12.50 15.76
CA TRP A 24 66.27 -11.16 15.58
C TRP A 24 66.55 -10.51 16.95
N HIS A 25 67.70 -9.80 17.10
CA HIS A 25 67.99 -8.68 18.02
C HIS A 25 69.49 -8.24 17.89
N PRO A 26 69.95 -7.06 18.39
CA PRO A 26 70.31 -5.95 17.49
C PRO A 26 71.72 -5.32 17.71
N ALA A 27 71.94 -4.15 17.07
CA ALA A 27 72.78 -3.01 17.48
C ALA A 27 74.09 -2.69 16.71
N GLU A 28 74.48 -1.42 16.85
CA GLU A 28 75.78 -0.75 16.58
C GLU A 28 76.18 -0.38 15.14
N GLY A 29 76.90 0.74 15.04
CA GLY A 29 77.58 1.24 13.83
C GLY A 29 78.81 2.08 14.25
N PRO A 30 79.63 2.56 13.31
CA PRO A 30 80.55 3.68 13.61
C PRO A 30 80.62 4.79 12.53
N ARG A 31 81.56 5.74 12.71
CA ARG A 31 81.57 7.11 12.16
C ARG A 31 82.54 7.34 10.97
N GLY A 32 82.24 8.37 10.15
CA GLY A 32 83.21 9.20 9.39
C GLY A 32 83.76 8.64 8.07
N CYS A 33 84.38 9.42 7.16
CA CYS A 33 84.48 10.89 7.01
C CYS A 33 85.05 11.23 5.59
N LEU A 34 84.87 12.49 5.10
CA LEU A 34 85.43 13.07 3.84
C LEU A 34 84.88 12.48 2.52
N GLY A 35 84.65 13.25 1.44
CA GLY A 35 84.65 14.71 1.24
C GLY A 35 84.52 15.08 -0.27
N GLY A 36 84.10 16.31 -0.60
CA GLY A 36 84.26 16.85 -1.98
C GLY A 36 83.14 17.72 -2.56
N GLY A 37 83.37 19.05 -2.60
CA GLY A 37 83.16 19.83 -3.83
C GLY A 37 81.84 20.60 -4.09
N ARG A 38 81.88 21.91 -3.79
CA ARG A 38 81.21 23.06 -4.48
C ARG A 38 79.65 23.10 -4.57
N ALA A 39 78.96 24.23 -4.68
CA ALA A 39 79.13 25.63 -4.24
C ALA A 39 77.99 26.50 -4.87
N VAL A 40 77.18 27.17 -4.03
CA VAL A 40 76.33 28.37 -4.29
C VAL A 40 75.16 28.35 -5.34
N PRO A 41 74.17 29.28 -5.27
CA PRO A 41 72.77 29.00 -5.65
C PRO A 41 72.08 30.01 -6.60
N HIS A 42 70.86 29.69 -7.07
CA HIS A 42 69.89 30.66 -7.64
C HIS A 42 68.48 30.31 -7.14
N ALA A 43 67.57 31.20 -6.70
CA ALA A 43 67.27 32.61 -7.00
C ALA A 43 66.35 32.83 -8.23
N ARG A 44 65.09 33.20 -7.91
CA ARG A 44 64.07 33.96 -8.68
C ARG A 44 64.28 34.20 -10.18
N GLY A 45 63.21 33.98 -10.97
CA GLY A 45 62.89 34.91 -12.06
C GLY A 45 62.13 34.37 -13.28
N ARG A 46 60.88 34.82 -13.42
CA ARG A 46 60.08 35.04 -14.66
C ARG A 46 60.71 34.72 -16.02
N HIS A 47 59.90 34.08 -16.88
CA HIS A 47 59.80 34.50 -18.28
C HIS A 47 58.33 34.61 -18.72
N ASP A 48 57.95 35.82 -19.18
CA ASP A 48 56.75 36.06 -19.97
C ASP A 48 56.94 35.49 -21.39
N VAL A 49 55.91 34.84 -21.93
CA VAL A 49 55.71 34.76 -23.40
C VAL A 49 54.28 35.18 -23.68
N ARG A 50 54.13 36.38 -24.27
CA ARG A 50 52.84 36.95 -24.64
C ARG A 50 52.30 36.36 -25.95
N ALA A 51 51.00 36.05 -25.92
CA ALA A 51 50.02 36.35 -26.96
C ALA A 51 50.39 36.11 -28.44
N ARG A 52 49.91 34.98 -28.98
CA ARG A 52 49.29 34.91 -30.32
C ARG A 52 48.17 33.87 -30.29
N ASP A 53 46.92 34.35 -30.13
CA ASP A 53 45.82 34.04 -31.05
C ASP A 53 44.55 34.80 -30.66
N ARG A 54 44.22 35.80 -31.47
CA ARG A 54 42.90 36.43 -31.52
C ARG A 54 42.44 36.37 -32.97
N ARG A 55 41.28 35.73 -33.18
CA ARG A 55 40.41 35.69 -34.38
C ARG A 55 40.24 34.29 -35.00
N ALA A 56 39.36 33.50 -34.40
CA ALA A 56 38.54 32.54 -35.11
C ALA A 56 37.19 32.36 -34.39
N GLY A 57 36.08 32.39 -35.13
CA GLY A 57 34.79 31.82 -34.75
C GLY A 57 34.10 32.35 -33.49
N GLY A 58 33.24 33.36 -33.65
CA GLY A 58 32.15 33.57 -32.71
C GLY A 58 31.10 32.46 -32.87
N ALA A 59 31.24 31.36 -32.13
CA ALA A 59 30.17 30.40 -31.90
C ALA A 59 29.58 30.67 -30.52
N GLY A 60 28.28 30.97 -30.45
CA GLY A 60 27.59 31.18 -29.19
C GLY A 60 27.61 29.91 -28.35
N ALA A 61 28.53 29.83 -27.40
CA ALA A 61 28.53 28.81 -26.37
C ALA A 61 27.30 29.03 -25.48
N VAL A 62 26.18 28.40 -25.85
CA VAL A 62 25.00 28.27 -24.99
C VAL A 62 25.47 27.52 -23.76
N SER A 63 25.74 28.25 -22.68
CA SER A 63 26.02 27.65 -21.39
C SER A 63 24.73 26.97 -20.95
N LEU A 64 24.68 25.65 -21.12
CA LEU A 64 23.66 24.79 -20.54
C LEU A 64 23.73 24.97 -19.02
N ALA A 65 22.94 25.91 -18.52
CA ALA A 65 22.91 26.27 -17.11
C ALA A 65 22.61 25.01 -16.30
N VAL A 66 23.59 24.58 -15.50
CA VAL A 66 23.47 23.35 -14.70
C VAL A 66 22.37 23.56 -13.67
N ARG A 67 21.16 23.06 -13.99
CA ARG A 67 19.97 23.19 -13.14
C ARG A 67 20.31 22.73 -11.72
N THR A 68 20.03 23.56 -10.73
CA THR A 68 20.25 23.16 -9.34
C THR A 68 19.22 22.11 -8.93
N ARG A 69 19.49 21.32 -7.88
CA ARG A 69 18.52 20.37 -7.34
C ARG A 69 17.19 21.04 -7.02
N ARG A 70 17.23 22.25 -6.46
CA ARG A 70 16.04 23.01 -6.09
C ARG A 70 15.24 23.46 -7.34
N ASP A 71 15.89 23.70 -8.48
CA ASP A 71 15.18 24.00 -9.73
C ASP A 71 14.52 22.74 -10.32
N THR A 72 15.16 21.57 -10.18
CA THR A 72 14.52 20.28 -10.49
C THR A 72 13.30 20.04 -9.58
N GLU A 73 13.40 20.35 -8.28
CA GLU A 73 12.27 20.22 -7.35
C GLU A 73 11.09 21.12 -7.75
N LEU A 74 11.37 22.39 -8.09
CA LEU A 74 10.34 23.32 -8.55
C LEU A 74 9.66 22.83 -9.83
N LEU A 75 10.43 22.34 -10.81
CA LEU A 75 9.88 21.79 -12.06
C LEU A 75 9.02 20.53 -11.81
N LEU A 76 9.46 19.63 -10.92
CA LEU A 76 8.67 18.45 -10.55
C LEU A 76 7.40 18.82 -9.78
N LEU A 77 7.47 19.82 -8.90
CA LEU A 77 6.29 20.33 -8.19
C LEU A 77 5.28 20.92 -9.17
N LEU A 78 5.74 21.80 -10.07
CA LEU A 78 4.88 22.39 -11.12
C LEU A 78 4.32 21.33 -12.07
N ALA A 79 5.03 20.22 -12.32
CA ALA A 79 4.51 19.10 -13.12
C ALA A 79 3.46 18.24 -12.37
N ALA A 80 3.50 18.19 -11.03
CA ALA A 80 2.49 17.51 -10.23
C ALA A 80 1.16 18.31 -10.15
N MET A 81 1.22 19.64 -10.23
CA MET A 81 0.05 20.49 -10.03
C MET A 81 -1.09 20.29 -11.05
N PRO A 82 -0.85 20.12 -12.37
CA PRO A 82 -1.90 19.76 -13.32
C PRO A 82 -2.63 18.46 -12.95
N VAL A 83 -1.91 17.46 -12.43
CA VAL A 83 -2.50 16.18 -12.00
C VAL A 83 -3.40 16.37 -10.79
N ILE A 84 -2.96 17.17 -9.81
CA ILE A 84 -3.77 17.51 -8.63
C ILE A 84 -5.00 18.32 -9.05
N ALA A 85 -4.83 19.37 -9.86
CA ALA A 85 -5.93 20.21 -10.32
C ALA A 85 -6.95 19.41 -11.15
N LEU A 86 -6.49 18.49 -12.01
CA LEU A 86 -7.36 17.58 -12.76
C LEU A 86 -8.12 16.63 -11.83
N ALA A 87 -7.47 16.04 -10.81
CA ALA A 87 -8.14 15.19 -9.84
C ALA A 87 -9.26 15.94 -9.10
N PHE A 88 -9.00 17.18 -8.65
CA PHE A 88 -10.04 18.02 -8.04
C PHE A 88 -11.17 18.34 -9.03
N ALA A 89 -10.85 18.72 -10.27
CA ALA A 89 -11.84 19.06 -11.29
C ALA A 89 -12.75 17.88 -11.65
N LEU A 90 -12.19 16.68 -11.80
CA LEU A 90 -12.97 15.46 -12.07
C LEU A 90 -13.86 15.09 -10.89
N VAL A 91 -13.34 15.14 -9.65
CA VAL A 91 -14.14 14.84 -8.45
C VAL A 91 -15.30 15.83 -8.25
N HIS A 92 -15.10 17.13 -8.50
CA HIS A 92 -16.15 18.13 -8.36
C HIS A 92 -17.15 18.09 -9.53
N GLY A 93 -16.67 17.87 -10.75
CA GLY A 93 -17.50 17.77 -11.95
C GLY A 93 -18.45 16.58 -11.92
N ALA A 94 -18.03 15.44 -11.37
CA ALA A 94 -18.87 14.23 -11.23
C ALA A 94 -19.91 14.31 -10.09
N SER A 95 -20.12 15.49 -9.49
CA SER A 95 -21.10 15.73 -8.41
C SER A 95 -22.26 16.64 -8.87
N ASP A 96 -22.62 16.61 -10.16
CA ASP A 96 -23.61 17.47 -10.85
C ASP A 96 -23.39 18.99 -10.70
N ARG A 97 -22.18 19.40 -10.33
CA ARG A 97 -21.82 20.81 -10.12
C ARG A 97 -21.07 21.36 -11.31
N THR A 98 -21.55 22.49 -11.84
CA THR A 98 -20.73 23.37 -12.68
C THR A 98 -19.48 23.77 -11.91
N VAL A 99 -18.29 23.40 -12.42
CA VAL A 99 -17.02 23.70 -11.76
C VAL A 99 -16.88 25.20 -11.54
N ALA A 100 -16.87 25.62 -10.28
CA ALA A 100 -16.78 27.02 -9.89
C ALA A 100 -15.32 27.41 -9.61
N TRP A 101 -15.00 28.70 -9.74
CA TRP A 101 -13.67 29.22 -9.37
C TRP A 101 -13.30 28.97 -7.89
N THR A 102 -14.30 28.76 -7.04
CA THR A 102 -14.12 28.34 -5.63
C THR A 102 -13.53 26.94 -5.49
N ASP A 103 -13.81 26.03 -6.43
CA ASP A 103 -13.36 24.63 -6.36
C ASP A 103 -11.85 24.54 -6.65
N LEU A 104 -11.31 25.53 -7.36
CA LEU A 104 -9.87 25.73 -7.56
C LEU A 104 -9.15 26.37 -6.36
N ALA A 105 -9.89 26.84 -5.33
CA ALA A 105 -9.27 27.47 -4.16
C ALA A 105 -8.43 26.48 -3.35
N VAL A 106 -8.85 25.21 -3.24
CA VAL A 106 -8.07 24.17 -2.54
C VAL A 106 -6.81 23.78 -3.33
N PRO A 107 -6.86 23.43 -4.63
CA PRO A 107 -5.66 23.29 -5.47
C PRO A 107 -4.71 24.49 -5.45
N GLY A 108 -5.24 25.71 -5.49
CA GLY A 108 -4.45 26.94 -5.41
C GLY A 108 -3.77 27.11 -4.04
N GLY A 109 -4.49 26.80 -2.95
CA GLY A 109 -3.94 26.78 -1.59
C GLY A 109 -2.85 25.74 -1.41
N LEU A 110 -3.03 24.54 -1.98
CA LEU A 110 -1.99 23.49 -2.02
C LEU A 110 -0.74 23.97 -2.75
N LEU A 111 -0.89 24.55 -3.95
CA LEU A 111 0.24 25.15 -4.69
C LEU A 111 0.97 26.18 -3.82
N GLY A 112 0.24 27.11 -3.19
CA GLY A 112 0.81 28.11 -2.30
C GLY A 112 1.61 27.49 -1.15
N ALA A 113 1.05 26.51 -0.44
CA ALA A 113 1.73 25.79 0.64
C ALA A 113 3.01 25.09 0.17
N PHE A 114 2.94 24.35 -0.93
CA PHE A 114 4.11 23.62 -1.45
C PHE A 114 5.16 24.53 -2.09
N LEU A 115 4.79 25.72 -2.59
CA LEU A 115 5.75 26.76 -2.98
C LEU A 115 6.45 27.38 -1.76
N VAL A 116 5.75 27.62 -0.65
CA VAL A 116 6.37 28.04 0.63
C VAL A 116 7.30 26.95 1.15
N ALA A 117 6.86 25.69 1.14
CA ALA A 117 7.68 24.53 1.48
C ALA A 117 8.95 24.45 0.62
N HIS A 118 8.82 24.67 -0.69
CA HIS A 118 9.94 24.73 -1.64
C HIS A 118 10.90 25.90 -1.33
N ALA A 119 10.38 27.09 -1.01
CA ALA A 119 11.20 28.24 -0.66
C ALA A 119 12.03 28.00 0.62
N VAL A 120 11.41 27.39 1.64
CA VAL A 120 12.10 26.97 2.87
C VAL A 120 13.15 25.89 2.55
N ALA A 121 12.82 24.88 1.76
CA ALA A 121 13.77 23.85 1.33
C ALA A 121 14.94 24.44 0.50
N ARG A 122 14.68 25.43 -0.35
CA ARG A 122 15.72 26.18 -1.09
C ARG A 122 16.65 26.97 -0.17
N ARG A 123 16.18 27.41 1.01
CA ARG A 123 17.00 28.13 2.01
C ARG A 123 17.74 27.22 2.98
N PHE A 124 17.12 26.13 3.43
CA PHE A 124 17.56 25.28 4.55
C PHE A 124 17.86 23.82 4.20
N ALA A 125 17.53 23.36 2.99
CA ALA A 125 17.70 21.98 2.50
C ALA A 125 18.26 21.92 1.06
N ARG A 126 19.26 22.77 0.76
CA ARG A 126 19.77 23.07 -0.60
C ARG A 126 20.17 21.84 -1.40
N ASN A 127 20.87 20.91 -0.76
CA ASN A 127 21.45 19.70 -1.33
C ASN A 127 20.55 18.47 -1.22
N ALA A 128 19.41 18.55 -0.51
CA ALA A 128 18.46 17.45 -0.33
C ALA A 128 17.99 16.86 -1.68
N ASP A 129 17.39 15.67 -1.64
CA ASP A 129 16.81 15.07 -2.84
C ASP A 129 15.63 15.92 -3.38
N PRO A 130 15.57 16.20 -4.70
CA PRO A 130 14.54 17.08 -5.25
C PRO A 130 13.19 16.40 -5.53
N ALA A 131 13.09 15.08 -5.38
CA ALA A 131 11.86 14.35 -5.67
C ALA A 131 10.93 14.20 -4.45
N ALA A 132 11.45 14.35 -3.23
CA ALA A 132 10.71 14.00 -2.01
C ALA A 132 9.49 14.92 -1.76
N LEU A 133 9.67 16.23 -1.88
CA LEU A 133 8.59 17.22 -1.68
C LEU A 133 7.51 17.16 -2.78
N PRO A 134 7.84 17.09 -4.09
CA PRO A 134 6.83 16.94 -5.15
C PRO A 134 6.02 15.64 -5.06
N ILE A 135 6.63 14.51 -4.66
CA ILE A 135 5.87 13.26 -4.48
C ILE A 135 4.93 13.37 -3.27
N ALA A 136 5.38 13.95 -2.15
CA ALA A 136 4.49 14.20 -1.02
C ALA A 136 3.33 15.15 -1.38
N ALA A 137 3.57 16.15 -2.25
CA ALA A 137 2.54 17.03 -2.78
C ALA A 137 1.51 16.27 -3.64
N LEU A 138 1.97 15.41 -4.56
CA LEU A 138 1.10 14.57 -5.39
C LEU A 138 0.24 13.64 -4.53
N LEU A 139 0.85 12.91 -3.59
CA LEU A 139 0.13 12.01 -2.67
C LEU A 139 -0.92 12.75 -1.84
N SER A 140 -0.53 13.88 -1.23
CA SER A 140 -1.45 14.68 -0.41
C SER A 140 -2.58 15.31 -1.22
N GLY A 141 -2.28 15.76 -2.44
CA GLY A 141 -3.25 16.37 -3.34
C GLY A 141 -4.28 15.37 -3.87
N VAL A 142 -3.85 14.18 -4.29
CA VAL A 142 -4.76 13.12 -4.74
C VAL A 142 -5.62 12.59 -3.59
N GLY A 143 -5.04 12.33 -2.42
CA GLY A 143 -5.80 11.91 -1.24
C GLY A 143 -6.83 12.94 -0.80
N LEU A 144 -6.46 14.22 -0.80
CA LEU A 144 -7.39 15.30 -0.46
C LEU A 144 -8.50 15.49 -1.52
N ALA A 145 -8.20 15.35 -2.81
CA ALA A 145 -9.19 15.41 -3.88
C ALA A 145 -10.29 14.35 -3.68
N PHE A 146 -9.90 13.09 -3.42
CA PHE A 146 -10.89 12.05 -3.12
C PHE A 146 -11.65 12.35 -1.83
N LEU A 147 -10.95 12.81 -0.78
CA LEU A 147 -11.58 13.11 0.49
C LEU A 147 -12.67 14.19 0.39
N THR A 148 -12.58 15.18 -0.51
CA THR A 148 -13.66 16.18 -0.69
C THR A 148 -14.99 15.60 -1.15
N ARG A 149 -14.98 14.47 -1.89
CA ARG A 149 -16.18 13.71 -2.27
C ARG A 149 -16.59 12.71 -1.18
N LEU A 150 -15.63 12.02 -0.57
CA LEU A 150 -15.90 10.98 0.43
C LEU A 150 -16.50 11.54 1.73
N ASP A 151 -15.93 12.64 2.25
CA ASP A 151 -16.44 13.34 3.44
C ASP A 151 -15.96 14.81 3.42
N PRO A 152 -16.81 15.76 3.01
CA PRO A 152 -16.46 17.18 2.94
C PRO A 152 -16.03 17.80 4.28
N ALA A 153 -16.53 17.28 5.41
CA ALA A 153 -16.19 17.80 6.73
C ALA A 153 -14.78 17.33 7.16
N LEU A 154 -14.45 16.06 6.93
CA LEU A 154 -13.10 15.53 7.13
C LEU A 154 -12.10 16.14 6.14
N ALA A 155 -12.51 16.41 4.89
CA ALA A 155 -11.67 17.13 3.93
C ALA A 155 -11.29 18.53 4.42
N THR A 156 -12.25 19.28 4.97
CA THR A 156 -12.00 20.61 5.56
C THR A 156 -11.01 20.52 6.73
N ALA A 157 -11.13 19.52 7.59
CA ALA A 157 -10.16 19.27 8.65
C ALA A 157 -8.77 18.87 8.11
N GLN A 158 -8.72 18.03 7.06
CA GLN A 158 -7.48 17.58 6.42
C GLN A 158 -6.72 18.74 5.75
N VAL A 159 -7.41 19.71 5.15
CA VAL A 159 -6.81 20.96 4.64
C VAL A 159 -6.02 21.67 5.74
N LEU A 160 -6.63 21.85 6.92
CA LEU A 160 -5.97 22.49 8.07
C LEU A 160 -4.76 21.68 8.56
N TRP A 161 -4.88 20.36 8.63
CA TRP A 161 -3.77 19.47 9.00
C TRP A 161 -2.62 19.47 7.99
N LEU A 162 -2.92 19.62 6.70
CA LEU A 162 -1.91 19.71 5.65
C LEU A 162 -1.14 21.04 5.73
N PHE A 163 -1.83 22.17 5.89
CA PHE A 163 -1.17 23.46 6.12
C PHE A 163 -0.33 23.45 7.41
N ALA A 164 -0.86 22.90 8.51
CA ALA A 164 -0.12 22.72 9.75
C ALA A 164 1.08 21.77 9.56
N GLY A 165 0.94 20.71 8.77
CA GLY A 165 2.00 19.78 8.42
C GLY A 165 3.14 20.45 7.65
N VAL A 166 2.81 21.24 6.61
CA VAL A 166 3.79 22.05 5.87
C VAL A 166 4.50 23.07 6.78
N ALA A 167 3.76 23.73 7.69
CA ALA A 167 4.35 24.64 8.67
C ALA A 167 5.31 23.93 9.65
N VAL A 168 4.93 22.74 10.13
CA VAL A 168 5.77 21.90 10.99
C VAL A 168 6.97 21.32 10.23
N MET A 169 6.83 20.99 8.95
CA MET A 169 7.97 20.61 8.08
C MET A 169 8.98 21.75 7.98
N ALA A 170 8.49 22.97 7.73
CA ALA A 170 9.32 24.16 7.65
C ALA A 170 10.03 24.46 8.99
N ALA A 171 9.28 24.42 10.10
CA ALA A 171 9.83 24.56 11.44
C ALA A 171 10.90 23.48 11.73
N THR A 172 10.65 22.22 11.35
CA THR A 172 11.62 21.13 11.54
C THR A 172 12.91 21.37 10.76
N LEU A 173 12.84 21.83 9.50
CA LEU A 173 14.01 22.16 8.70
C LEU A 173 14.83 23.33 9.28
N VAL A 174 14.17 24.30 9.93
CA VAL A 174 14.81 25.45 10.59
C VAL A 174 15.44 25.07 11.94
N LEU A 175 14.68 24.36 12.78
CA LEU A 175 15.06 24.03 14.16
C LEU A 175 16.05 22.84 14.27
N VAL A 176 16.09 21.96 13.26
CA VAL A 176 17.02 20.82 13.21
C VAL A 176 18.05 21.05 12.10
N PRO A 177 19.14 21.82 12.35
CA PRO A 177 20.16 22.10 11.34
C PRO A 177 21.08 20.90 11.04
N SER A 178 21.20 19.94 11.98
CA SER A 178 22.05 18.74 11.85
C SER A 178 21.48 17.59 12.68
N LEU A 179 21.42 16.39 12.10
CA LEU A 179 21.01 15.18 12.83
C LEU A 179 22.11 14.66 13.77
N GLU A 180 23.37 14.94 13.47
CA GLU A 180 24.52 14.68 14.35
C GLU A 180 24.43 15.49 15.66
N THR A 181 23.85 16.70 15.61
CA THR A 181 23.51 17.46 16.81
C THR A 181 22.37 16.83 17.59
N LEU A 182 21.36 16.30 16.91
CA LEU A 182 20.24 15.60 17.55
C LEU A 182 20.68 14.26 18.18
N ALA A 183 21.66 13.57 17.58
CA ALA A 183 22.24 12.32 18.09
C ALA A 183 22.86 12.47 19.50
N ARG A 184 23.39 13.66 19.85
CA ARG A 184 23.89 13.94 21.21
C ARG A 184 22.78 13.80 22.28
N TYR A 185 21.53 14.03 21.90
CA TYR A 185 20.35 13.95 22.75
C TYR A 185 19.58 12.63 22.62
N LYS A 186 20.21 11.57 22.10
CA LYS A 186 19.56 10.26 21.82
C LYS A 186 18.73 9.69 22.97
N TYR A 187 19.16 9.82 24.23
CA TYR A 187 18.39 9.35 25.37
C TYR A 187 17.21 10.25 25.71
N THR A 188 17.31 11.55 25.44
CA THR A 188 16.20 12.51 25.55
C THR A 188 15.14 12.23 24.46
N THR A 189 15.54 11.95 23.22
CA THR A 189 14.59 11.58 22.15
C THR A 189 13.94 10.21 22.42
N ALA A 190 14.70 9.25 22.96
CA ALA A 190 14.19 7.96 23.40
C ALA A 190 13.15 8.09 24.52
N LEU A 191 13.47 8.87 25.57
CA LEU A 191 12.57 9.13 26.69
C LEU A 191 11.32 9.88 26.23
N ALA A 192 11.46 10.92 25.40
CA ALA A 192 10.32 11.64 24.83
C ALA A 192 9.43 10.71 23.98
N GLY A 193 10.01 9.81 23.20
CA GLY A 193 9.27 8.78 22.46
C GLY A 193 8.45 7.87 23.37
N VAL A 194 9.05 7.32 24.43
CA VAL A 194 8.33 6.45 25.40
C VAL A 194 7.30 7.22 26.22
N VAL A 195 7.58 8.46 26.62
CA VAL A 195 6.60 9.32 27.31
C VAL A 195 5.40 9.61 26.41
N LEU A 196 5.61 9.87 25.12
CA LEU A 196 4.52 10.01 24.15
C LEU A 196 3.74 8.69 23.98
N LEU A 197 4.41 7.52 23.93
CA LEU A 197 3.71 6.23 23.90
C LEU A 197 2.90 5.93 25.17
N LEU A 198 3.34 6.37 26.35
CA LEU A 198 2.61 6.14 27.61
C LEU A 198 1.48 7.16 27.86
N LEU A 199 1.47 8.27 27.13
CA LEU A 199 0.54 9.37 27.37
C LEU A 199 -0.95 8.97 27.13
N PRO A 200 -1.31 8.19 26.08
CA PRO A 200 -2.67 7.70 25.90
C PRO A 200 -3.14 6.74 27.00
N ALA A 201 -2.28 5.88 27.52
CA ALA A 201 -2.62 5.02 28.67
C ALA A 201 -3.06 5.80 29.92
N VAL A 202 -2.51 7.01 30.15
CA VAL A 202 -2.82 7.85 31.33
C VAL A 202 -4.00 8.81 31.10
N ILE A 203 -4.01 9.55 29.98
CA ILE A 203 -4.99 10.62 29.71
C ILE A 203 -5.81 10.42 28.42
N GLY A 204 -5.57 9.34 27.68
CA GLY A 204 -6.28 9.02 26.46
C GLY A 204 -7.70 8.51 26.70
N ARG A 205 -8.56 8.70 25.69
CA ARG A 205 -9.93 8.17 25.71
C ARG A 205 -9.98 6.84 24.96
N GLU A 206 -10.80 5.94 25.47
CA GLU A 206 -11.04 4.65 24.85
C GLU A 206 -11.95 4.83 23.63
N VAL A 207 -11.47 4.39 22.46
CA VAL A 207 -12.19 4.41 21.19
C VAL A 207 -12.06 3.00 20.62
N ASN A 208 -13.19 2.35 20.29
CA ASN A 208 -13.23 0.98 19.78
C ASN A 208 -12.45 -0.04 20.64
N GLY A 209 -12.41 0.14 21.97
CA GLY A 209 -11.73 -0.75 22.91
C GLY A 209 -10.22 -0.53 23.06
N ALA A 210 -9.67 0.57 22.53
CA ALA A 210 -8.25 0.93 22.67
C ALA A 210 -8.08 2.41 23.08
N LYS A 211 -7.12 2.68 23.97
CA LYS A 211 -6.82 4.05 24.45
C LYS A 211 -5.65 4.63 23.68
N LEU A 212 -5.85 4.98 22.41
CA LEU A 212 -4.77 5.46 21.52
C LEU A 212 -4.79 6.97 21.27
N TRP A 213 -5.91 7.62 21.57
CA TRP A 213 -6.21 8.98 21.11
C TRP A 213 -6.34 9.98 22.27
N LEU A 214 -5.66 11.10 22.13
CA LEU A 214 -5.84 12.31 22.93
C LEU A 214 -6.83 13.24 22.21
N ARG A 215 -7.56 14.08 22.97
CA ARG A 215 -8.32 15.21 22.41
C ARG A 215 -7.74 16.52 22.92
N VAL A 216 -7.33 17.39 22.00
CA VAL A 216 -6.75 18.72 22.29
C VAL A 216 -7.47 19.76 21.44
N GLY A 217 -8.11 20.75 22.07
CA GLY A 217 -8.81 21.82 21.34
C GLY A 217 -9.92 21.33 20.39
N GLY A 218 -10.62 20.25 20.75
CA GLY A 218 -11.65 19.61 19.89
C GLY A 218 -11.09 18.63 18.85
N MET A 219 -9.80 18.69 18.54
CA MET A 219 -9.12 17.82 17.57
C MET A 219 -8.58 16.53 18.21
N SER A 220 -8.53 15.44 17.46
CA SER A 220 -7.89 14.18 17.88
C SER A 220 -6.40 14.16 17.53
N PHE A 221 -5.58 13.66 18.47
CA PHE A 221 -4.14 13.50 18.28
C PHE A 221 -3.69 12.13 18.78
N GLN A 222 -2.93 11.40 17.96
CA GLN A 222 -2.32 10.10 18.27
C GLN A 222 -0.81 10.28 18.49
N PRO A 223 -0.32 10.23 19.75
CA PRO A 223 1.10 10.40 20.08
C PRO A 223 2.04 9.38 19.44
N ALA A 224 1.56 8.17 19.18
CA ALA A 224 2.35 7.07 18.61
C ALA A 224 2.97 7.42 17.25
N GLU A 225 2.31 8.26 16.44
CA GLU A 225 2.84 8.72 15.14
C GLU A 225 4.14 9.52 15.29
N VAL A 226 4.19 10.45 16.25
CA VAL A 226 5.40 11.22 16.56
C VAL A 226 6.44 10.37 17.30
N ALA A 227 5.98 9.49 18.21
CA ALA A 227 6.87 8.62 18.97
C ALA A 227 7.69 7.67 18.08
N LYS A 228 7.08 7.09 17.03
CA LYS A 228 7.78 6.28 16.01
C LYS A 228 9.00 7.00 15.45
N ILE A 229 8.89 8.29 15.11
CA ILE A 229 9.97 9.11 14.55
C ILE A 229 11.08 9.34 15.59
N LEU A 230 10.73 9.70 16.83
CA LEU A 230 11.71 9.93 17.90
C LEU A 230 12.50 8.67 18.27
N LEU A 231 11.85 7.51 18.21
CA LEU A 231 12.49 6.21 18.46
C LEU A 231 13.38 5.79 17.27
N VAL A 232 13.00 6.07 16.02
CA VAL A 232 13.89 5.91 14.85
C VAL A 232 15.13 6.80 14.98
N LEU A 233 14.99 8.05 15.43
CA LEU A 233 16.13 8.94 15.69
C LEU A 233 17.05 8.39 16.80
N PHE A 234 16.49 7.86 17.88
CA PHE A 234 17.27 7.17 18.92
C PHE A 234 18.01 5.95 18.37
N PHE A 235 17.33 5.08 17.61
CA PHE A 235 17.95 3.89 17.03
C PHE A 235 19.07 4.27 16.06
N ALA A 236 18.86 5.26 15.20
CA ALA A 236 19.88 5.73 14.26
C ALA A 236 21.11 6.27 15.01
N ALA A 237 20.92 7.11 16.03
CA ALA A 237 22.00 7.66 16.83
C ALA A 237 22.76 6.55 17.58
N TYR A 238 22.05 5.71 18.32
CA TYR A 238 22.64 4.64 19.12
C TYR A 238 23.36 3.58 18.27
N LEU A 239 22.80 3.20 17.11
CA LEU A 239 23.43 2.28 16.18
C LEU A 239 24.63 2.91 15.49
N SER A 240 24.60 4.21 15.15
CA SER A 240 25.74 4.89 14.52
C SER A 240 26.98 4.93 15.44
N GLU A 241 26.80 5.21 16.72
CA GLU A 241 27.90 5.23 17.72
C GLU A 241 28.47 3.84 18.04
N ASN A 242 27.66 2.79 17.92
CA ASN A 242 28.03 1.43 18.33
C ASN A 242 28.29 0.48 17.15
N ARG A 243 28.20 0.97 15.91
CA ARG A 243 28.17 0.17 14.68
C ARG A 243 29.34 -0.81 14.57
N GLU A 244 30.57 -0.34 14.78
CA GLU A 244 31.78 -1.17 14.67
C GLU A 244 31.75 -2.32 15.67
N VAL A 245 31.47 -2.01 16.94
CA VAL A 245 31.39 -3.00 18.03
C VAL A 245 30.23 -3.98 17.84
N LEU A 246 29.09 -3.54 17.31
CA LEU A 246 27.95 -4.41 16.97
C LEU A 246 28.23 -5.27 15.72
N SER A 247 29.09 -4.80 14.82
CA SER A 247 29.53 -5.55 13.63
C SER A 247 30.59 -6.62 13.94
N VAL A 248 31.19 -6.63 15.14
CA VAL A 248 32.10 -7.68 15.62
C VAL A 248 31.39 -8.56 16.65
N SER A 249 31.09 -9.82 16.31
CA SER A 249 30.49 -10.74 17.27
C SER A 249 31.54 -11.36 18.17
N THR A 250 31.31 -11.29 19.49
CA THR A 250 32.27 -11.76 20.50
C THR A 250 31.91 -13.11 21.10
N LYS A 251 30.63 -13.51 21.08
CA LYS A 251 30.17 -14.76 21.69
C LYS A 251 29.15 -15.48 20.80
N ARG A 252 29.12 -16.81 20.87
CA ARG A 252 28.14 -17.67 20.18
C ARG A 252 27.16 -18.22 21.21
N ALA A 253 25.85 -18.03 21.00
CA ALA A 253 24.80 -18.67 21.79
C ALA A 253 23.59 -18.99 20.88
N LEU A 254 22.91 -20.11 21.13
CA LEU A 254 21.84 -20.63 20.27
C LEU A 254 22.22 -20.70 18.78
N GLY A 255 23.47 -21.09 18.49
CA GLY A 255 24.02 -21.13 17.13
C GLY A 255 24.39 -19.77 16.53
N VAL A 256 23.83 -18.66 17.05
CA VAL A 256 23.99 -17.29 16.54
C VAL A 256 25.15 -16.55 17.21
N TRP A 257 25.85 -15.75 16.41
CA TRP A 257 26.98 -14.92 16.85
C TRP A 257 26.48 -13.57 17.38
N LEU A 258 26.32 -13.46 18.70
CA LEU A 258 25.76 -12.30 19.40
C LEU A 258 26.84 -11.24 19.72
N PRO A 259 26.51 -9.94 19.63
CA PRO A 259 27.38 -8.86 20.12
C PRO A 259 27.45 -8.85 21.66
N PRO A 260 28.37 -8.06 22.26
CA PRO A 260 28.40 -7.87 23.71
C PRO A 260 27.07 -7.33 24.26
N ALA A 261 26.43 -8.09 25.16
CA ALA A 261 25.11 -7.76 25.72
C ALA A 261 25.04 -6.34 26.32
N ARG A 262 26.14 -5.84 26.92
CA ARG A 262 26.23 -4.46 27.45
C ARG A 262 26.03 -3.36 26.41
N ARG A 263 26.35 -3.62 25.12
CA ARG A 263 26.19 -2.68 24.00
C ARG A 263 24.85 -2.83 23.28
N LEU A 264 24.22 -4.00 23.35
CA LEU A 264 22.90 -4.27 22.75
C LEU A 264 21.74 -3.96 23.72
N GLY A 265 22.00 -4.04 25.03
CA GLY A 265 21.01 -3.91 26.11
C GLY A 265 20.12 -2.66 26.05
N PRO A 266 20.66 -1.43 26.04
CA PRO A 266 19.84 -0.22 26.00
C PRO A 266 18.92 -0.13 24.78
N LEU A 267 19.41 -0.57 23.61
CA LEU A 267 18.65 -0.60 22.37
C LEU A 267 17.51 -1.62 22.41
N LEU A 268 17.78 -2.84 22.91
CA LEU A 268 16.75 -3.86 23.10
C LEU A 268 15.75 -3.49 24.21
N ALA A 269 16.20 -2.85 25.28
CA ALA A 269 15.33 -2.43 26.39
C ALA A 269 14.36 -1.36 25.93
N MET A 270 14.83 -0.30 25.25
CA MET A 270 13.96 0.74 24.69
C MET A 270 12.97 0.18 23.66
N TRP A 271 13.43 -0.73 22.80
CA TRP A 271 12.58 -1.41 21.82
C TRP A 271 11.50 -2.28 22.50
N ALA A 272 11.90 -3.11 23.46
CA ALA A 272 10.98 -4.00 24.18
C ALA A 272 9.95 -3.22 25.00
N VAL A 273 10.36 -2.15 25.71
CA VAL A 273 9.45 -1.26 26.43
C VAL A 273 8.43 -0.64 25.47
N SER A 274 8.90 -0.10 24.33
CA SER A 274 8.01 0.52 23.34
C SER A 274 7.00 -0.48 22.75
N LEU A 275 7.43 -1.71 22.47
CA LEU A 275 6.53 -2.78 22.00
C LEU A 275 5.53 -3.22 23.07
N VAL A 276 5.97 -3.40 24.32
CA VAL A 276 5.09 -3.81 25.42
C VAL A 276 4.00 -2.76 25.67
N VAL A 277 4.34 -1.46 25.59
CA VAL A 277 3.35 -0.37 25.68
C VAL A 277 2.33 -0.47 24.54
N LEU A 278 2.78 -0.52 23.28
CA LEU A 278 1.87 -0.61 22.12
C LEU A 278 0.95 -1.85 22.16
N VAL A 279 1.47 -3.01 22.57
CA VAL A 279 0.67 -4.25 22.72
C VAL A 279 -0.31 -4.14 23.89
N ALA A 280 0.08 -3.52 25.02
CA ALA A 280 -0.81 -3.28 26.16
C ALA A 280 -1.93 -2.28 25.82
N GLU A 281 -1.65 -1.28 24.99
CA GLU A 281 -2.65 -0.34 24.44
C GLU A 281 -3.54 -0.97 23.35
N ARG A 282 -3.24 -2.21 22.92
CA ARG A 282 -3.89 -2.97 21.84
C ARG A 282 -3.66 -2.40 20.43
N ASP A 283 -2.63 -1.57 20.24
CA ASP A 283 -2.20 -1.08 18.93
C ASP A 283 -1.26 -2.07 18.24
N LEU A 284 -1.85 -3.14 17.71
CA LEU A 284 -1.12 -4.18 17.02
C LEU A 284 -0.57 -3.72 15.65
N GLY A 285 -1.22 -2.74 15.01
CA GLY A 285 -0.75 -2.15 13.75
C GLY A 285 0.56 -1.39 13.94
N SER A 286 0.60 -0.44 14.89
CA SER A 286 1.84 0.28 15.21
C SER A 286 2.92 -0.62 15.78
N SER A 287 2.57 -1.64 16.59
CA SER A 287 3.57 -2.59 17.12
C SER A 287 4.24 -3.41 16.02
N LEU A 288 3.47 -3.90 15.03
CA LEU A 288 3.98 -4.58 13.84
C LEU A 288 4.94 -3.68 13.06
N LEU A 289 4.54 -2.43 12.80
CA LEU A 289 5.38 -1.47 12.09
C LEU A 289 6.68 -1.18 12.84
N PHE A 290 6.58 -0.91 14.14
CA PHE A 290 7.73 -0.62 14.99
C PHE A 290 8.71 -1.80 15.07
N PHE A 291 8.18 -3.01 15.15
CA PHE A 291 8.96 -4.25 15.09
C PHE A 291 9.71 -4.37 13.75
N GLY A 292 9.01 -4.18 12.63
CA GLY A 292 9.59 -4.25 11.28
C GLY A 292 10.67 -3.20 11.04
N VAL A 293 10.41 -1.94 11.43
CA VAL A 293 11.40 -0.84 11.34
C VAL A 293 12.66 -1.16 12.14
N PHE A 294 12.51 -1.70 13.36
CA PHE A 294 13.65 -2.13 14.17
C PHE A 294 14.49 -3.23 13.48
N LEU A 295 13.85 -4.24 12.88
CA LEU A 295 14.57 -5.28 12.12
C LEU A 295 15.31 -4.71 10.91
N VAL A 296 14.71 -3.76 10.20
CA VAL A 296 15.36 -3.08 9.07
C VAL A 296 16.57 -2.27 9.55
N MET A 297 16.45 -1.52 10.65
CA MET A 297 17.54 -0.70 11.19
C MET A 297 18.70 -1.53 11.74
N ILE A 298 18.42 -2.62 12.48
CA ILE A 298 19.49 -3.50 12.98
C ILE A 298 20.20 -4.23 11.83
N TYR A 299 19.49 -4.62 10.77
CA TYR A 299 20.11 -5.17 9.55
C TYR A 299 20.96 -4.12 8.82
N ALA A 300 20.45 -2.90 8.60
CA ALA A 300 21.20 -1.83 7.96
C ALA A 300 22.51 -1.51 8.70
N ALA A 301 22.45 -1.42 10.03
CA ALA A 301 23.62 -1.14 10.86
C ALA A 301 24.62 -2.31 10.89
N THR A 302 24.16 -3.54 11.12
CA THR A 302 25.04 -4.70 11.39
C THR A 302 25.43 -5.51 10.14
N GLY A 303 24.57 -5.56 9.13
CA GLY A 303 24.71 -6.41 7.94
C GLY A 303 24.51 -7.90 8.18
N ARG A 304 23.95 -8.32 9.32
CA ARG A 304 23.78 -9.74 9.67
C ARG A 304 22.35 -10.23 9.44
N PRO A 305 22.10 -11.13 8.46
CA PRO A 305 20.77 -11.71 8.26
C PRO A 305 20.32 -12.55 9.47
N ALA A 306 21.25 -13.10 10.25
CA ALA A 306 20.93 -13.87 11.46
C ALA A 306 20.09 -13.08 12.49
N TYR A 307 20.28 -11.76 12.63
CA TYR A 307 19.45 -10.95 13.53
C TYR A 307 18.03 -10.74 12.98
N VAL A 308 17.88 -10.68 11.65
CA VAL A 308 16.57 -10.66 11.00
C VAL A 308 15.87 -12.01 11.18
N LEU A 309 16.56 -13.13 10.98
CA LEU A 309 16.00 -14.48 11.16
C LEU A 309 15.56 -14.74 12.62
N VAL A 310 16.38 -14.37 13.61
CA VAL A 310 15.99 -14.42 15.03
C VAL A 310 14.81 -13.48 15.29
N GLY A 311 14.81 -12.28 14.69
CA GLY A 311 13.70 -11.34 14.75
C GLY A 311 12.40 -11.93 14.22
N LEU A 312 12.41 -12.57 13.04
CA LEU A 312 11.25 -13.23 12.45
C LEU A 312 10.77 -14.42 13.32
N GLY A 313 11.68 -15.15 13.96
CA GLY A 313 11.33 -16.17 14.95
C GLY A 313 10.63 -15.59 16.19
N LEU A 314 11.15 -14.49 16.73
CA LEU A 314 10.52 -13.75 17.84
C LEU A 314 9.17 -13.14 17.43
N PHE A 315 9.04 -12.68 16.19
CA PHE A 315 7.78 -12.20 15.63
C PHE A 315 6.75 -13.33 15.55
N GLY A 316 7.11 -14.49 15.02
CA GLY A 316 6.23 -15.66 14.95
C GLY A 316 5.80 -16.16 16.34
N ALA A 317 6.71 -16.15 17.31
CA ALA A 317 6.38 -16.46 18.71
C ALA A 317 5.44 -15.41 19.33
N GLY A 318 5.71 -14.12 19.13
CA GLY A 318 4.87 -13.02 19.61
C GLY A 318 3.48 -12.98 18.96
N ALA A 319 3.38 -13.25 17.66
CA ALA A 319 2.12 -13.35 16.93
C ALA A 319 1.29 -14.57 17.39
N SER A 320 1.94 -15.72 17.61
CA SER A 320 1.28 -16.90 18.19
C SER A 320 0.76 -16.64 19.60
N ALA A 321 1.56 -15.97 20.44
CA ALA A 321 1.12 -15.56 21.78
C ALA A 321 -0.02 -14.54 21.74
N ALA A 322 0.04 -13.56 20.84
CA ALA A 322 -1.02 -12.58 20.63
C ALA A 322 -2.32 -13.25 20.16
N TYR A 323 -2.25 -14.23 19.25
CA TYR A 323 -3.41 -15.03 18.84
C TYR A 323 -4.01 -15.83 20.00
N ALA A 324 -3.18 -16.41 20.87
CA ALA A 324 -3.65 -17.16 22.04
C ALA A 324 -4.32 -16.26 23.10
N VAL A 325 -3.84 -15.02 23.28
CA VAL A 325 -4.29 -14.10 24.35
C VAL A 325 -5.41 -13.15 23.90
N PHE A 326 -5.46 -12.74 22.64
CA PHE A 326 -6.34 -11.66 22.17
C PHE A 326 -7.41 -12.14 21.18
N THR A 327 -8.67 -12.15 21.63
CA THR A 327 -9.85 -12.51 20.80
C THR A 327 -10.03 -11.63 19.55
N HIS A 328 -9.59 -10.37 19.60
CA HIS A 328 -9.61 -9.49 18.43
C HIS A 328 -8.57 -9.90 17.36
N VAL A 329 -7.43 -10.49 17.75
CA VAL A 329 -6.45 -11.06 16.81
C VAL A 329 -7.02 -12.29 16.14
N GLN A 330 -7.63 -13.19 16.93
CA GLN A 330 -8.33 -14.36 16.39
C GLN A 330 -9.38 -13.96 15.37
N SER A 331 -10.16 -12.92 15.67
CA SER A 331 -11.16 -12.37 14.75
C SER A 331 -10.54 -11.81 13.46
N ARG A 332 -9.47 -11.01 13.55
CA ARG A 332 -8.77 -10.46 12.37
C ARG A 332 -8.15 -11.54 11.49
N ILE A 333 -7.60 -12.60 12.07
CA ILE A 333 -7.05 -13.75 11.32
C ILE A 333 -8.18 -14.56 10.66
N ALA A 334 -9.28 -14.82 11.38
CA ALA A 334 -10.43 -15.52 10.82
C ALA A 334 -11.04 -14.77 9.61
N ILE A 335 -11.25 -13.44 9.74
CA ILE A 335 -11.72 -12.57 8.65
C ILE A 335 -10.73 -12.54 7.47
N TRP A 336 -9.43 -12.61 7.72
CA TRP A 336 -8.43 -12.63 6.65
C TRP A 336 -8.45 -13.96 5.86
N LEU A 337 -8.51 -15.08 6.60
CA LEU A 337 -8.58 -16.42 6.01
C LEU A 337 -9.87 -16.64 5.22
N ASP A 338 -11.03 -16.32 5.80
CA ASP A 338 -12.32 -16.35 5.11
C ASP A 338 -13.20 -15.14 5.52
N PRO A 339 -13.20 -14.04 4.74
CA PRO A 339 -14.05 -12.89 4.99
C PRO A 339 -15.50 -13.13 4.56
N PHE A 340 -15.77 -14.13 3.71
CA PHE A 340 -17.09 -14.35 3.11
C PHE A 340 -17.99 -15.22 4.01
N ALA A 341 -17.42 -16.05 4.89
CA ALA A 341 -18.14 -16.77 5.94
C ALA A 341 -19.05 -15.91 6.82
N ASP A 342 -18.78 -14.61 6.93
CA ASP A 342 -19.60 -13.61 7.64
C ASP A 342 -19.57 -12.27 6.88
N ALA A 343 -19.92 -12.31 5.60
CA ALA A 343 -19.83 -11.19 4.67
C ALA A 343 -20.66 -9.96 5.07
N ALA A 344 -21.78 -10.16 5.77
CA ALA A 344 -22.66 -9.08 6.24
C ALA A 344 -22.35 -8.60 7.67
N GLY A 345 -21.60 -9.39 8.46
CA GLY A 345 -21.22 -9.08 9.83
C GLY A 345 -19.74 -8.72 9.94
N ARG A 346 -18.95 -9.59 10.58
CA ARG A 346 -17.55 -9.28 10.93
C ARG A 346 -16.63 -9.14 9.72
N GLY A 347 -16.94 -9.82 8.61
CA GLY A 347 -16.18 -9.73 7.36
C GLY A 347 -16.47 -8.47 6.54
N TYR A 348 -17.58 -7.77 6.81
CA TYR A 348 -18.15 -6.72 5.97
C TYR A 348 -17.14 -5.66 5.52
N GLN A 349 -16.27 -5.16 6.41
CA GLN A 349 -15.24 -4.16 6.07
C GLN A 349 -14.30 -4.64 4.96
N LEU A 350 -13.82 -5.89 5.05
CA LEU A 350 -12.90 -6.45 4.07
C LEU A 350 -13.64 -6.89 2.79
N VAL A 351 -14.83 -7.46 2.92
CA VAL A 351 -15.67 -7.86 1.78
C VAL A 351 -16.06 -6.65 0.92
N GLN A 352 -16.52 -5.55 1.54
CA GLN A 352 -16.82 -4.32 0.81
C GLN A 352 -15.59 -3.67 0.18
N SER A 353 -14.39 -3.92 0.71
CA SER A 353 -13.14 -3.52 0.06
C SER A 353 -12.83 -4.35 -1.18
N LEU A 354 -12.94 -5.69 -1.08
CA LEU A 354 -12.68 -6.59 -2.21
C LEU A 354 -13.67 -6.37 -3.36
N PHE A 355 -14.97 -6.20 -3.07
CA PHE A 355 -15.98 -5.91 -4.11
C PHE A 355 -15.74 -4.56 -4.81
N ALA A 356 -15.30 -3.51 -4.10
CA ALA A 356 -14.90 -2.24 -4.70
C ALA A 356 -13.68 -2.38 -5.62
N LEU A 357 -12.66 -3.11 -5.18
CA LEU A 357 -11.47 -3.38 -5.98
C LEU A 357 -11.82 -4.18 -7.24
N GLY A 358 -12.66 -5.22 -7.11
CA GLY A 358 -13.15 -6.00 -8.25
C GLY A 358 -13.90 -5.13 -9.27
N ALA A 359 -14.84 -4.30 -8.80
CA ALA A 359 -15.58 -3.36 -9.66
C ALA A 359 -14.68 -2.34 -10.38
N GLY A 360 -13.58 -1.91 -9.75
CA GLY A 360 -12.64 -0.97 -10.36
C GLY A 360 -11.87 -1.51 -11.57
N GLY A 361 -11.77 -2.84 -11.75
CA GLY A 361 -11.17 -3.43 -12.95
C GLY A 361 -9.79 -2.87 -13.33
N MET A 362 -9.51 -2.76 -14.63
CA MET A 362 -8.27 -2.17 -15.15
C MET A 362 -8.29 -0.63 -15.20
N LEU A 363 -9.42 -0.03 -15.60
CA LEU A 363 -9.53 1.40 -15.92
C LEU A 363 -10.22 2.25 -14.84
N GLY A 364 -10.92 1.61 -13.91
CA GLY A 364 -11.81 2.25 -12.94
C GLY A 364 -13.26 2.21 -13.36
N THR A 365 -14.16 2.37 -12.38
CA THR A 365 -15.57 2.69 -12.60
C THR A 365 -15.78 4.11 -13.14
N GLY A 366 -14.75 4.96 -13.08
CA GLY A 366 -14.82 6.39 -13.37
C GLY A 366 -14.88 7.20 -12.08
N ILE A 367 -14.19 8.35 -12.07
CA ILE A 367 -14.21 9.26 -10.92
C ILE A 367 -15.64 9.78 -10.72
N GLY A 368 -16.17 9.61 -9.50
CA GLY A 368 -17.56 9.93 -9.19
C GLY A 368 -18.55 8.76 -9.28
N HIS A 369 -18.26 7.73 -10.08
CA HIS A 369 -19.23 6.67 -10.39
C HIS A 369 -19.16 5.47 -9.44
N GLY A 370 -18.00 5.20 -8.81
CA GLY A 370 -17.88 4.14 -7.81
C GLY A 370 -18.76 4.33 -6.56
N PHE A 371 -18.90 3.28 -5.74
CA PHE A 371 -19.72 3.27 -4.51
C PHE A 371 -18.89 3.26 -3.20
N PRO A 372 -17.95 4.19 -2.98
CA PRO A 372 -17.04 4.14 -1.84
C PRO A 372 -17.74 4.35 -0.49
N GLY A 373 -18.93 4.97 -0.48
CA GLY A 373 -19.76 5.14 0.72
C GLY A 373 -20.25 3.83 1.34
N ARG A 374 -20.17 2.70 0.62
CA ARG A 374 -20.46 1.36 1.17
C ARG A 374 -19.28 0.76 1.93
N ILE A 375 -18.08 1.35 1.85
CA ILE A 375 -16.89 0.87 2.53
C ILE A 375 -16.80 1.55 3.91
N PRO A 376 -16.90 0.81 5.03
CA PRO A 376 -16.75 1.43 6.35
C PRO A 376 -15.35 2.00 6.53
N PHE A 377 -15.24 3.19 7.13
CA PHE A 377 -13.97 3.89 7.34
C PHE A 377 -13.19 4.22 6.06
N VAL A 378 -13.90 4.45 4.94
CA VAL A 378 -13.30 4.80 3.64
C VAL A 378 -12.41 6.05 3.67
N ALA A 379 -12.71 7.05 4.50
CA ALA A 379 -11.89 8.25 4.61
C ALA A 379 -10.51 8.00 5.29
N THR A 380 -10.39 6.96 6.13
CA THR A 380 -9.13 6.65 6.85
C THR A 380 -8.44 5.46 6.20
N ASP A 381 -8.85 4.25 6.54
CA ASP A 381 -8.02 3.05 6.36
C ASP A 381 -8.20 2.46 4.94
N PHE A 382 -9.37 2.71 4.34
CA PHE A 382 -9.78 2.18 3.04
C PHE A 382 -9.80 3.23 1.90
N ILE A 383 -9.17 4.40 2.07
CA ILE A 383 -9.16 5.43 1.02
C ILE A 383 -8.48 4.95 -0.27
N PHE A 384 -7.49 4.06 -0.13
CA PHE A 384 -6.83 3.39 -1.24
C PHE A 384 -7.84 2.58 -2.09
N THR A 385 -8.77 1.90 -1.42
CA THR A 385 -9.82 1.11 -2.06
C THR A 385 -10.73 2.00 -2.90
N ALA A 386 -11.17 3.16 -2.39
CA ALA A 386 -11.99 4.10 -3.16
C ALA A 386 -11.24 4.66 -4.40
N ILE A 387 -9.96 5.00 -4.25
CA ILE A 387 -9.13 5.45 -5.38
C ILE A 387 -8.98 4.36 -6.44
N ALA A 388 -8.81 3.10 -6.02
CA ALA A 388 -8.68 1.95 -6.92
C ALA A 388 -10.04 1.44 -7.47
N GLU A 389 -11.18 1.76 -6.85
CA GLU A 389 -12.54 1.55 -7.37
C GLU A 389 -12.82 2.53 -8.53
N GLU A 390 -12.44 3.80 -8.37
CA GLU A 390 -12.76 4.87 -9.33
C GLU A 390 -11.73 5.04 -10.46
N ILE A 391 -10.44 4.80 -10.22
CA ILE A 391 -9.35 4.92 -11.22
C ILE A 391 -8.71 3.55 -11.56
N GLY A 392 -9.26 2.46 -11.02
CA GLY A 392 -8.87 1.09 -11.35
C GLY A 392 -7.43 0.73 -11.01
N LEU A 393 -6.98 -0.37 -11.61
CA LEU A 393 -5.61 -0.87 -11.50
C LEU A 393 -4.56 0.18 -11.87
N LEU A 394 -4.81 0.98 -12.91
CA LEU A 394 -3.85 2.00 -13.35
C LEU A 394 -3.64 3.10 -12.30
N GLY A 395 -4.71 3.63 -11.70
CA GLY A 395 -4.61 4.63 -10.64
C GLY A 395 -4.06 4.06 -9.34
N GLY A 396 -4.53 2.88 -8.93
CA GLY A 396 -4.02 2.18 -7.74
C GLY A 396 -2.53 1.84 -7.85
N ALA A 397 -2.10 1.32 -9.01
CA ALA A 397 -0.68 1.04 -9.28
C ALA A 397 0.14 2.34 -9.38
N ALA A 398 -0.36 3.42 -9.99
CA ALA A 398 0.32 4.71 -10.03
C ALA A 398 0.56 5.27 -8.61
N LEU A 399 -0.40 5.11 -7.70
CA LEU A 399 -0.27 5.52 -6.31
C LEU A 399 0.78 4.66 -5.56
N ILE A 400 0.76 3.33 -5.74
CA ILE A 400 1.79 2.42 -5.20
C ILE A 400 3.18 2.78 -5.75
N LEU A 401 3.29 3.10 -7.05
CA LEU A 401 4.54 3.51 -7.69
C LEU A 401 5.04 4.86 -7.21
N ALA A 402 4.16 5.80 -6.83
CA ALA A 402 4.54 7.06 -6.19
C ALA A 402 5.19 6.83 -4.81
N TYR A 403 4.62 5.96 -3.97
CA TYR A 403 5.27 5.55 -2.72
C TYR A 403 6.58 4.81 -2.96
N PHE A 404 6.63 3.88 -3.93
CA PHE A 404 7.85 3.18 -4.30
C PHE A 404 8.95 4.18 -4.73
N ALA A 405 8.61 5.18 -5.55
CA ALA A 405 9.53 6.23 -5.95
C ALA A 405 10.03 7.05 -4.74
N LEU A 406 9.14 7.46 -3.82
CA LEU A 406 9.53 8.14 -2.59
C LEU A 406 10.50 7.30 -1.75
N CYS A 407 10.19 6.01 -1.57
CA CYS A 407 11.04 5.08 -0.84
C CYS A 407 12.39 4.84 -1.53
N ALA A 408 12.41 4.64 -2.85
CA ALA A 408 13.63 4.43 -3.63
C ALA A 408 14.55 5.68 -3.59
N ARG A 409 13.97 6.90 -3.68
CA ARG A 409 14.71 8.17 -3.57
C ARG A 409 15.21 8.42 -2.15
N GLY A 410 14.41 8.12 -1.14
CA GLY A 410 14.83 8.18 0.27
C GLY A 410 15.95 7.18 0.59
N MET A 411 15.86 5.95 0.09
CA MET A 411 16.90 4.95 0.29
C MET A 411 18.18 5.27 -0.51
N ALA A 412 18.05 5.87 -1.69
CA ALA A 412 19.19 6.45 -2.41
C ALA A 412 19.84 7.64 -1.64
N THR A 413 19.06 8.35 -0.81
CA THR A 413 19.58 9.37 0.12
C THR A 413 20.37 8.71 1.25
N ALA A 414 19.87 7.62 1.84
CA ALA A 414 20.59 6.82 2.84
C ALA A 414 21.94 6.27 2.29
N VAL A 415 21.98 5.76 1.06
CA VAL A 415 23.21 5.30 0.38
C VAL A 415 24.23 6.42 0.15
N ARG A 416 23.76 7.66 -0.05
CA ARG A 416 24.60 8.83 -0.38
C ARG A 416 24.94 9.71 0.83
N ALA A 417 24.41 9.39 2.01
CA ALA A 417 24.62 10.15 3.24
C ALA A 417 26.11 10.14 3.64
N ARG A 418 26.59 11.27 4.18
CA ARG A 418 28.00 11.43 4.57
C ARG A 418 28.34 10.87 5.95
N SER A 419 27.35 10.78 6.84
CA SER A 419 27.48 10.26 8.20
C SER A 419 26.58 9.04 8.40
N ASP A 420 27.01 8.11 9.27
CA ASP A 420 26.23 6.92 9.61
C ASP A 420 24.90 7.27 10.30
N MET A 421 24.86 8.38 11.06
CA MET A 421 23.62 8.94 11.63
C MET A 421 22.62 9.31 10.53
N ASN A 422 23.05 10.04 9.50
CA ASN A 422 22.17 10.45 8.41
C ASN A 422 21.73 9.24 7.57
N ALA A 423 22.65 8.30 7.32
CA ALA A 423 22.35 7.06 6.60
C ALA A 423 21.31 6.19 7.31
N LEU A 424 21.50 5.94 8.61
CA LEU A 424 20.58 5.12 9.41
C LEU A 424 19.25 5.83 9.69
N THR A 425 19.26 7.16 9.87
CA THR A 425 18.02 7.95 9.99
C THR A 425 17.21 7.85 8.69
N ALA A 426 17.82 8.14 7.54
CA ALA A 426 17.13 8.05 6.26
C ALA A 426 16.61 6.62 5.98
N ALA A 427 17.41 5.58 6.27
CA ALA A 427 16.97 4.20 6.11
C ALA A 427 15.79 3.84 7.04
N GLY A 428 15.82 4.27 8.31
CA GLY A 428 14.76 4.01 9.28
C GLY A 428 13.46 4.73 8.93
N LEU A 429 13.51 6.02 8.60
CA LEU A 429 12.34 6.81 8.21
C LEU A 429 11.69 6.29 6.91
N VAL A 430 12.50 5.89 5.93
CA VAL A 430 12.00 5.29 4.69
C VAL A 430 11.42 3.89 4.94
N ALA A 431 12.02 3.11 5.85
CA ALA A 431 11.45 1.83 6.27
C ALA A 431 10.09 2.03 6.96
N THR A 432 9.93 3.09 7.78
CA THR A 432 8.63 3.44 8.38
C THR A 432 7.58 3.70 7.30
N LEU A 433 7.84 4.59 6.34
CA LEU A 433 6.91 4.87 5.23
C LEU A 433 6.61 3.61 4.39
N GLY A 434 7.64 2.87 4.00
CA GLY A 434 7.50 1.71 3.10
C GLY A 434 6.75 0.55 3.74
N LEU A 435 7.06 0.22 5.00
CA LEU A 435 6.35 -0.82 5.75
C LEU A 435 4.92 -0.39 6.08
N GLN A 436 4.69 0.89 6.43
CA GLN A 436 3.34 1.41 6.68
C GLN A 436 2.47 1.33 5.42
N THR A 437 3.00 1.74 4.28
CA THR A 437 2.34 1.62 2.97
C THR A 437 2.01 0.16 2.64
N PHE A 438 2.98 -0.75 2.80
CA PHE A 438 2.77 -2.18 2.56
C PHE A 438 1.70 -2.79 3.46
N VAL A 439 1.74 -2.50 4.77
CA VAL A 439 0.81 -3.09 5.73
C VAL A 439 -0.63 -2.62 5.52
N ILE A 440 -0.82 -1.38 5.05
CA ILE A 440 -2.15 -0.82 4.81
C ILE A 440 -2.75 -1.34 3.52
N ILE A 441 -2.03 -1.16 2.40
CA ILE A 441 -2.51 -1.61 1.08
C ILE A 441 -2.66 -3.14 1.08
N GLY A 442 -1.71 -3.87 1.66
CA GLY A 442 -1.79 -5.31 1.83
C GLY A 442 -2.96 -5.76 2.74
N GLY A 443 -3.36 -4.95 3.72
CA GLY A 443 -4.52 -5.21 4.56
C GLY A 443 -5.84 -5.10 3.78
N VAL A 444 -6.06 -3.96 3.09
CA VAL A 444 -7.33 -3.70 2.38
C VAL A 444 -7.52 -4.56 1.12
N THR A 445 -6.43 -5.12 0.59
CA THR A 445 -6.42 -6.06 -0.54
C THR A 445 -6.31 -7.54 -0.14
N ARG A 446 -6.49 -7.87 1.16
CA ARG A 446 -6.41 -9.24 1.74
C ARG A 446 -5.05 -9.96 1.61
N LEU A 447 -3.97 -9.30 1.15
CA LEU A 447 -2.62 -9.87 1.16
C LEU A 447 -2.14 -10.22 2.59
N ILE A 448 -2.52 -9.42 3.58
CA ILE A 448 -2.28 -9.65 5.01
C ILE A 448 -3.54 -9.29 5.85
N PRO A 449 -3.61 -9.64 7.15
CA PRO A 449 -4.70 -9.19 8.01
C PRO A 449 -4.80 -7.67 8.16
N LEU A 450 -6.02 -7.15 8.29
CA LEU A 450 -6.30 -5.72 8.51
C LEU A 450 -5.75 -5.22 9.85
N THR A 451 -5.03 -4.10 9.82
CA THR A 451 -4.28 -3.53 10.95
C THR A 451 -4.79 -2.19 11.49
N GLY A 452 -5.62 -1.46 10.74
CA GLY A 452 -6.30 -0.25 11.22
C GLY A 452 -5.42 0.99 11.38
N ILE A 453 -4.58 1.29 10.39
CA ILE A 453 -3.61 2.40 10.39
C ILE A 453 -3.70 3.24 9.12
N THR A 454 -3.35 4.53 9.22
CA THR A 454 -3.55 5.54 8.16
C THR A 454 -2.47 5.54 7.08
N LEU A 455 -2.87 5.65 5.81
CA LEU A 455 -1.97 5.67 4.66
C LEU A 455 -1.22 7.02 4.60
N PRO A 456 0.14 7.05 4.61
CA PRO A 456 0.90 8.28 4.75
C PRO A 456 0.57 9.31 3.66
N PHE A 457 0.29 10.56 4.05
CA PHE A 457 -0.14 11.66 3.17
C PHE A 457 -1.52 11.54 2.50
N VAL A 458 -2.03 10.32 2.21
CA VAL A 458 -3.29 10.14 1.46
C VAL A 458 -4.51 10.09 2.39
N SER A 459 -4.48 9.25 3.43
CA SER A 459 -5.62 9.05 4.35
C SER A 459 -5.93 10.26 5.22
N TYR A 460 -7.20 10.42 5.59
CA TYR A 460 -7.57 11.29 6.69
C TYR A 460 -6.85 10.88 7.99
N GLY A 461 -6.21 11.84 8.67
CA GLY A 461 -5.54 11.58 9.94
C GLY A 461 -4.55 12.68 10.33
N GLY A 462 -4.99 13.62 11.17
CA GLY A 462 -4.20 14.80 11.54
C GLY A 462 -2.79 14.53 12.06
N SER A 463 -2.66 13.69 13.10
CA SER A 463 -1.34 13.30 13.63
C SER A 463 -0.46 12.57 12.62
N SER A 464 -1.05 11.76 11.74
CA SER A 464 -0.33 11.08 10.67
C SER A 464 0.20 12.09 9.66
N MET A 465 -0.64 13.02 9.20
CA MET A 465 -0.24 14.10 8.30
C MET A 465 0.92 14.93 8.88
N LEU A 466 0.79 15.43 10.13
CA LEU A 466 1.86 16.15 10.82
C LEU A 466 3.15 15.34 10.92
N SER A 467 3.06 14.08 11.33
CA SER A 467 4.23 13.22 11.54
C SER A 467 4.93 12.87 10.22
N ASN A 468 4.18 12.61 9.16
CA ASN A 468 4.73 12.36 7.83
C ASN A 468 5.46 13.60 7.26
N PHE A 469 5.01 14.81 7.57
CA PHE A 469 5.73 16.04 7.24
C PHE A 469 6.99 16.26 8.09
N ILE A 470 6.99 15.90 9.39
CA ILE A 470 8.22 15.86 10.22
C ILE A 470 9.22 14.86 9.63
N LEU A 471 8.75 13.67 9.28
CA LEU A 471 9.55 12.60 8.67
C LEU A 471 10.18 13.07 7.35
N LEU A 472 9.41 13.75 6.50
CA LEU A 472 9.88 14.33 5.23
C LEU A 472 10.98 15.37 5.47
N ALA A 473 10.81 16.28 6.44
CA ALA A 473 11.83 17.26 6.80
C ALA A 473 13.14 16.60 7.27
N LEU A 474 13.05 15.58 8.13
CA LEU A 474 14.22 14.85 8.64
C LEU A 474 14.91 14.04 7.53
N LEU A 475 14.17 13.45 6.59
CA LEU A 475 14.71 12.77 5.42
C LEU A 475 15.43 13.75 4.46
N MET A 476 14.86 14.93 4.24
CA MET A 476 15.52 15.99 3.46
C MET A 476 16.80 16.48 4.17
N ARG A 477 16.76 16.68 5.49
CA ARG A 477 17.92 17.04 6.30
C ARG A 477 19.04 15.99 6.24
N ALA A 478 18.72 14.70 6.28
CA ALA A 478 19.69 13.62 6.12
C ALA A 478 20.43 13.66 4.75
N GLY A 479 19.80 14.22 3.72
CA GLY A 479 20.38 14.42 2.40
C GLY A 479 21.13 15.74 2.20
N ASP A 480 21.08 16.69 3.15
CA ASP A 480 21.51 18.08 2.95
C ASP A 480 22.98 18.39 3.31
N ALA A 481 23.84 17.37 3.46
CA ALA A 481 25.23 17.61 3.87
C ALA A 481 26.01 18.46 2.84
N PRO A 482 26.68 19.55 3.25
CA PRO A 482 27.41 20.44 2.34
C PRO A 482 28.41 19.72 1.42
N ARG A 483 28.50 20.18 0.18
CA ARG A 483 29.56 19.79 -0.77
C ARG A 483 30.79 20.67 -0.55
N GLY A 484 31.50 20.49 0.57
CA GLY A 484 32.72 21.29 0.82
C GLY A 484 33.40 21.09 2.16
N GLU A 485 32.70 20.67 3.22
CA GLU A 485 33.39 20.33 4.47
C GLU A 485 34.13 19.00 4.30
N GLU A 486 35.45 19.08 4.45
CA GLU A 486 36.34 17.92 4.54
C GLU A 486 35.94 17.08 5.75
N VAL A 487 35.41 15.89 5.50
CA VAL A 487 35.37 14.85 6.53
C VAL A 487 36.83 14.57 6.88
N PRO A 488 37.30 14.78 8.13
CA PRO A 488 38.70 14.60 8.51
C PRO A 488 39.19 13.24 8.02
N GLU A 489 40.33 13.22 7.30
CA GLU A 489 40.77 12.13 6.43
C GLU A 489 40.23 10.75 6.84
N ALA A 490 39.06 10.41 6.27
CA ALA A 490 38.46 9.13 6.52
C ALA A 490 39.26 8.08 5.73
N GLY A 491 40.34 7.61 6.35
CA GLY A 491 41.27 6.63 5.81
C GLY A 491 40.57 5.37 5.30
N LEU A 492 41.32 4.49 4.66
CA LEU A 492 40.79 3.33 3.93
C LEU A 492 39.70 2.54 4.69
N THR A 493 39.84 2.37 6.02
CA THR A 493 38.83 1.80 6.91
C THR A 493 37.48 2.53 6.88
N GLY A 494 37.46 3.86 6.99
CA GLY A 494 36.23 4.68 6.92
C GLY A 494 35.57 4.67 5.54
N ALA A 495 36.38 4.63 4.47
CA ALA A 495 35.87 4.49 3.11
C ALA A 495 35.20 3.12 2.89
N LEU A 496 35.86 2.02 3.31
CA LEU A 496 35.32 0.66 3.27
C LEU A 496 34.06 0.51 4.13
N GLY A 497 34.02 1.15 5.30
CA GLY A 497 32.85 1.19 6.19
C GLY A 497 31.61 1.81 5.53
N ARG A 498 31.78 2.89 4.74
CA ARG A 498 30.70 3.51 3.96
C ARG A 498 30.22 2.62 2.82
N VAL A 499 31.13 2.00 2.07
CA VAL A 499 30.77 1.04 1.00
C VAL A 499 29.98 -0.15 1.58
N ALA A 500 30.42 -0.70 2.72
CA ALA A 500 29.70 -1.75 3.41
C ALA A 500 28.30 -1.32 3.88
N LEU A 501 28.12 -0.05 4.30
CA LEU A 501 26.79 0.48 4.64
C LEU A 501 25.90 0.56 3.40
N ALA A 502 26.40 1.15 2.31
CA ALA A 502 25.69 1.27 1.05
C ALA A 502 25.20 -0.09 0.51
N LEU A 503 26.00 -1.16 0.64
CA LEU A 503 25.60 -2.51 0.26
C LEU A 503 24.47 -3.08 1.13
N ARG A 504 24.51 -2.87 2.45
CA ARG A 504 23.43 -3.28 3.38
C ARG A 504 22.13 -2.52 3.08
N VAL A 505 22.23 -1.21 2.86
CA VAL A 505 21.11 -0.33 2.50
C VAL A 505 20.52 -0.71 1.14
N ARG A 506 21.33 -1.16 0.16
CA ARG A 506 20.84 -1.78 -1.08
C ARG A 506 20.06 -3.08 -0.83
N GLY A 507 20.49 -3.90 0.12
CA GLY A 507 19.73 -5.09 0.57
C GLY A 507 18.35 -4.72 1.11
N VAL A 508 18.27 -3.68 1.94
CA VAL A 508 16.98 -3.11 2.41
C VAL A 508 16.15 -2.57 1.24
N THR A 509 16.79 -1.90 0.28
CA THR A 509 16.11 -1.41 -0.94
C THR A 509 15.46 -2.59 -1.68
N GLY A 510 16.19 -3.67 -1.92
CA GLY A 510 15.67 -4.87 -2.58
C GLY A 510 14.50 -5.51 -1.83
N ALA A 511 14.60 -5.62 -0.50
CA ALA A 511 13.50 -6.14 0.32
C ALA A 511 12.24 -5.25 0.23
N LEU A 512 12.38 -3.92 0.32
CA LEU A 512 11.25 -3.00 0.13
C LEU A 512 10.68 -3.08 -1.30
N SER A 513 11.53 -3.16 -2.34
CA SER A 513 11.07 -3.33 -3.72
C SER A 513 10.21 -4.58 -3.89
N LEU A 514 10.58 -5.70 -3.27
CA LEU A 514 9.78 -6.93 -3.30
C LEU A 514 8.41 -6.76 -2.63
N LEU A 515 8.33 -6.01 -1.52
CA LEU A 515 7.04 -5.67 -0.89
C LEU A 515 6.16 -4.83 -1.83
N PHE A 516 6.72 -3.81 -2.48
CA PHE A 516 5.97 -2.99 -3.46
C PHE A 516 5.52 -3.79 -4.69
N VAL A 517 6.37 -4.70 -5.20
CA VAL A 517 5.98 -5.62 -6.28
C VAL A 517 4.84 -6.54 -5.83
N ALA A 518 4.89 -7.07 -4.61
CA ALA A 518 3.82 -7.91 -4.06
C ALA A 518 2.48 -7.15 -3.95
N LEU A 519 2.49 -5.86 -3.61
CA LEU A 519 1.28 -5.03 -3.63
C LEU A 519 0.68 -4.92 -5.04
N ILE A 520 1.51 -4.63 -6.06
CA ILE A 520 1.03 -4.49 -7.44
C ILE A 520 0.50 -5.83 -7.95
N VAL A 521 1.23 -6.93 -7.73
CA VAL A 521 0.78 -8.28 -8.14
C VAL A 521 -0.53 -8.65 -7.45
N ASN A 522 -0.69 -8.37 -6.15
CA ASN A 522 -1.92 -8.64 -5.42
C ASN A 522 -3.08 -7.74 -5.86
N LEU A 523 -2.83 -6.47 -6.19
CA LEU A 523 -3.83 -5.56 -6.75
C LEU A 523 -4.31 -6.07 -8.12
N THR A 524 -3.39 -6.40 -9.03
CA THR A 524 -3.74 -7.03 -10.32
C THR A 524 -4.52 -8.33 -10.13
N TRP A 525 -4.13 -9.15 -9.15
CA TRP A 525 -4.85 -10.39 -8.83
C TRP A 525 -6.30 -10.12 -8.43
N VAL A 526 -6.56 -9.13 -7.57
CA VAL A 526 -7.93 -8.78 -7.14
C VAL A 526 -8.73 -8.10 -8.27
N GLN A 527 -8.16 -7.12 -8.96
CA GLN A 527 -8.88 -6.29 -9.94
C GLN A 527 -8.95 -6.87 -11.36
N VAL A 528 -8.21 -7.93 -11.67
CA VAL A 528 -8.22 -8.55 -13.02
C VAL A 528 -8.57 -10.03 -12.96
N PHE A 529 -7.97 -10.81 -12.04
CA PHE A 529 -8.16 -12.27 -12.00
C PHE A 529 -9.31 -12.71 -11.07
N GLN A 530 -9.67 -11.90 -10.07
CA GLN A 530 -10.81 -12.17 -9.19
C GLN A 530 -12.02 -11.29 -9.46
N ALA A 531 -11.95 -10.32 -10.39
CA ALA A 531 -13.01 -9.34 -10.63
C ALA A 531 -14.37 -10.02 -10.91
N ASP A 532 -14.42 -10.92 -11.88
CA ASP A 532 -15.64 -11.64 -12.28
C ASP A 532 -16.21 -12.48 -11.12
N ALA A 533 -15.34 -13.20 -10.39
CA ALA A 533 -15.74 -14.01 -9.24
C ALA A 533 -16.23 -13.17 -8.04
N LEU A 534 -15.75 -11.92 -7.91
CA LEU A 534 -16.21 -10.96 -6.92
C LEU A 534 -17.52 -10.28 -7.37
N ALA A 535 -17.71 -10.03 -8.66
CA ALA A 535 -18.94 -9.51 -9.25
C ALA A 535 -20.10 -10.52 -9.17
N ALA A 536 -19.83 -11.79 -9.47
CA ALA A 536 -20.80 -12.89 -9.42
C ALA A 536 -21.12 -13.40 -7.99
N ASN A 537 -20.48 -12.86 -6.95
CA ASN A 537 -20.70 -13.30 -5.58
C ASN A 537 -22.10 -12.88 -5.08
N PRO A 538 -22.95 -13.80 -4.54
CA PRO A 538 -24.30 -13.44 -4.08
C PRO A 538 -24.35 -12.38 -2.97
N ALA A 539 -23.28 -12.20 -2.19
CA ALA A 539 -23.18 -11.14 -1.19
C ALA A 539 -22.81 -9.77 -1.79
N ASN A 540 -22.48 -9.69 -3.09
CA ASN A 540 -22.13 -8.45 -3.78
C ASN A 540 -23.37 -7.73 -4.31
N THR A 541 -23.88 -6.81 -3.51
CA THR A 541 -25.03 -5.97 -3.88
C THR A 541 -24.62 -4.65 -4.57
N ARG A 542 -23.35 -4.46 -4.99
CA ARG A 542 -22.90 -3.19 -5.62
C ARG A 542 -23.65 -2.90 -6.92
N GLY A 543 -23.59 -3.83 -7.87
CA GLY A 543 -24.25 -3.68 -9.17
C GLY A 543 -25.75 -3.40 -9.03
N LEU A 544 -26.43 -4.03 -8.07
CA LEU A 544 -27.87 -3.88 -7.86
C LEU A 544 -28.37 -2.43 -7.75
N ALA A 545 -27.56 -1.46 -7.29
CA ALA A 545 -27.98 -0.05 -7.27
C ALA A 545 -27.84 0.67 -8.62
N GLU A 546 -26.82 0.34 -9.42
CA GLU A 546 -26.71 0.75 -10.83
C GLU A 546 -27.80 0.10 -11.68
N GLU A 547 -28.08 -1.18 -11.43
CA GLU A 547 -29.16 -1.93 -12.07
C GLU A 547 -30.55 -1.38 -11.72
N MET A 548 -30.73 -0.82 -10.52
CA MET A 548 -31.95 -0.10 -10.15
C MET A 548 -32.06 1.28 -10.80
N ALA A 549 -30.96 1.88 -11.27
CA ALA A 549 -30.98 3.17 -11.95
C ALA A 549 -31.32 3.06 -13.46
N ARG A 550 -31.30 1.84 -14.02
CA ARG A 550 -31.44 1.57 -15.47
C ARG A 550 -32.52 0.50 -15.72
N PRO A 551 -33.27 0.54 -16.83
CA PRO A 551 -34.20 -0.53 -17.17
C PRO A 551 -33.42 -1.77 -17.68
N ARG A 552 -33.57 -2.91 -17.01
CA ARG A 552 -33.11 -4.23 -17.51
C ARG A 552 -34.01 -4.67 -18.66
N GLY A 553 -33.43 -5.32 -19.67
CA GLY A 553 -34.19 -5.88 -20.81
C GLY A 553 -35.24 -6.91 -20.38
N GLU A 554 -36.23 -7.17 -21.23
CA GLU A 554 -37.29 -8.15 -20.96
C GLU A 554 -36.77 -9.58 -21.12
N VAL A 555 -37.27 -10.51 -20.29
CA VAL A 555 -37.08 -11.96 -20.52
C VAL A 555 -38.38 -12.50 -21.10
N VAL A 556 -38.32 -13.09 -22.30
CA VAL A 556 -39.50 -13.55 -23.05
C VAL A 556 -39.33 -15.00 -23.52
N THR A 557 -40.43 -15.73 -23.66
CA THR A 557 -40.44 -17.06 -24.29
C THR A 557 -40.33 -16.96 -25.82
N THR A 558 -40.09 -18.08 -26.50
CA THR A 558 -39.99 -18.15 -27.97
C THR A 558 -41.30 -17.73 -28.67
N ASP A 559 -42.42 -17.91 -27.99
CA ASP A 559 -43.77 -17.51 -28.43
C ASP A 559 -44.21 -16.12 -27.93
N GLY A 560 -43.30 -15.35 -27.32
CA GLY A 560 -43.50 -13.94 -26.97
C GLY A 560 -44.18 -13.66 -25.63
N LYS A 561 -44.25 -14.65 -24.73
CA LYS A 561 -44.78 -14.47 -23.38
C LYS A 561 -43.73 -13.79 -22.48
N VAL A 562 -44.05 -12.63 -21.91
CA VAL A 562 -43.12 -11.84 -21.08
C VAL A 562 -43.06 -12.40 -19.66
N LEU A 563 -41.90 -12.91 -19.27
CA LEU A 563 -41.67 -13.52 -17.96
C LEU A 563 -41.17 -12.51 -16.92
N ALA A 564 -40.30 -11.59 -17.34
CA ALA A 564 -39.79 -10.53 -16.49
C ALA A 564 -39.55 -9.23 -17.27
N ARG A 565 -39.84 -8.09 -16.66
CA ARG A 565 -39.62 -6.75 -17.23
C ARG A 565 -39.27 -5.73 -16.15
N SER A 566 -38.67 -4.60 -16.54
CA SER A 566 -38.37 -3.51 -15.60
C SER A 566 -39.44 -2.42 -15.63
N VAL A 567 -39.98 -2.08 -14.47
CA VAL A 567 -41.00 -1.04 -14.29
C VAL A 567 -40.45 0.08 -13.41
N LYS A 568 -40.53 1.32 -13.88
CA LYS A 568 -40.08 2.49 -13.11
C LYS A 568 -41.05 2.77 -11.95
N ARG A 569 -40.52 2.84 -10.72
CA ARG A 569 -41.24 3.28 -9.51
C ARG A 569 -40.41 4.31 -8.76
N GLY A 570 -40.89 5.56 -8.77
CA GLY A 570 -40.10 6.69 -8.27
C GLY A 570 -38.83 6.88 -9.10
N ASP A 571 -37.70 6.98 -8.41
CA ASP A 571 -36.37 7.19 -9.02
C ASP A 571 -35.65 5.87 -9.38
N ALA A 572 -36.26 4.71 -9.12
CA ALA A 572 -35.68 3.39 -9.39
C ALA A 572 -36.54 2.56 -10.37
N TYR A 573 -35.92 1.56 -10.99
CA TYR A 573 -36.57 0.48 -11.69
C TYR A 573 -36.69 -0.73 -10.76
N GLU A 574 -37.90 -1.24 -10.60
CA GLU A 574 -38.16 -2.53 -9.97
C GLU A 574 -38.31 -3.61 -11.04
N ARG A 575 -37.92 -4.85 -10.73
CA ARG A 575 -38.19 -6.01 -11.58
C ARG A 575 -39.61 -6.52 -11.32
N GLU A 576 -40.43 -6.59 -12.36
CA GLU A 576 -41.77 -7.14 -12.31
C GLU A 576 -41.81 -8.49 -13.02
N TYR A 577 -42.54 -9.44 -12.43
CA TYR A 577 -42.76 -10.79 -12.92
C TYR A 577 -44.26 -10.95 -13.22
N PRO A 578 -44.73 -10.66 -14.45
CA PRO A 578 -46.17 -10.61 -14.75
C PRO A 578 -46.89 -11.96 -14.57
N GLU A 579 -46.15 -13.05 -14.71
CA GLU A 579 -46.66 -14.43 -14.73
C GLU A 579 -46.46 -15.17 -13.39
N GLY A 580 -46.00 -14.48 -12.34
CA GLY A 580 -45.81 -15.04 -11.01
C GLY A 580 -44.87 -16.24 -11.00
N ALA A 581 -45.35 -17.39 -10.52
CA ALA A 581 -44.55 -18.61 -10.34
C ALA A 581 -44.21 -19.37 -11.65
N PHE A 582 -44.80 -18.99 -12.78
CA PHE A 582 -44.58 -19.64 -14.08
C PHE A 582 -43.09 -19.58 -14.49
N ALA A 583 -42.51 -20.73 -14.82
CA ALA A 583 -41.09 -20.92 -15.13
C ALA A 583 -40.11 -20.41 -14.06
N SER A 584 -40.54 -20.28 -12.80
CA SER A 584 -39.78 -19.64 -11.70
C SER A 584 -38.36 -20.18 -11.47
N HIS A 585 -38.12 -21.48 -11.59
CA HIS A 585 -36.77 -22.05 -11.48
C HIS A 585 -35.85 -21.70 -12.64
N VAL A 586 -36.39 -21.61 -13.87
CA VAL A 586 -35.61 -21.22 -15.05
C VAL A 586 -35.31 -19.73 -15.01
N LEU A 587 -36.35 -18.93 -14.82
CA LEU A 587 -36.25 -17.47 -14.76
C LEU A 587 -35.35 -17.02 -13.60
N GLY A 588 -35.49 -17.70 -12.45
CA GLY A 588 -34.91 -17.29 -11.19
C GLY A 588 -35.61 -16.06 -10.62
N TYR A 589 -34.86 -15.31 -9.81
CA TYR A 589 -35.32 -14.06 -9.21
C TYR A 589 -34.22 -13.01 -9.30
N TRP A 590 -34.62 -11.76 -9.11
CA TRP A 590 -33.76 -10.61 -8.89
C TRP A 590 -34.30 -9.87 -7.66
N ASP A 591 -33.47 -9.70 -6.64
CA ASP A 591 -33.82 -9.06 -5.38
C ASP A 591 -32.66 -8.16 -4.91
N ALA A 592 -32.96 -6.89 -4.60
CA ALA A 592 -31.98 -5.86 -4.26
C ALA A 592 -31.15 -6.15 -2.99
N LYS A 593 -31.57 -7.12 -2.16
CA LYS A 593 -30.96 -7.50 -0.88
C LYS A 593 -30.34 -8.89 -0.90
N TYR A 594 -30.91 -9.82 -1.68
CA TYR A 594 -30.50 -11.23 -1.73
C TYR A 594 -29.84 -11.67 -3.04
N GLY A 595 -29.79 -10.79 -4.06
CA GLY A 595 -29.06 -11.03 -5.30
C GLY A 595 -29.94 -11.58 -6.43
N ARG A 596 -29.35 -12.45 -7.25
CA ARG A 596 -29.94 -12.95 -8.51
C ARG A 596 -29.77 -14.46 -8.64
N ALA A 597 -30.71 -15.12 -9.32
CA ALA A 597 -30.66 -16.56 -9.64
C ALA A 597 -31.17 -16.83 -11.07
N GLY A 598 -31.06 -18.08 -11.55
CA GLY A 598 -31.60 -18.52 -12.84
C GLY A 598 -31.08 -17.71 -14.04
N ILE A 599 -31.94 -17.51 -15.04
CA ILE A 599 -31.67 -16.67 -16.22
C ILE A 599 -31.36 -15.21 -15.83
N GLU A 600 -32.03 -14.64 -14.82
CA GLU A 600 -31.72 -13.28 -14.32
C GLU A 600 -30.26 -13.14 -13.83
N ALA A 601 -29.64 -14.25 -13.41
CA ALA A 601 -28.22 -14.32 -13.09
C ALA A 601 -27.34 -14.68 -14.29
N ALA A 602 -27.68 -15.73 -15.03
CA ALA A 602 -26.86 -16.26 -16.12
C ALA A 602 -26.76 -15.30 -17.32
N MET A 603 -27.86 -14.61 -17.64
CA MET A 603 -27.95 -13.63 -18.73
C MET A 603 -27.87 -12.20 -18.22
N ASN A 604 -27.37 -11.99 -17.00
CA ASN A 604 -27.27 -10.67 -16.38
C ASN A 604 -26.60 -9.65 -17.30
N ASP A 605 -25.49 -10.04 -17.92
CA ASP A 605 -24.73 -9.14 -18.76
C ASP A 605 -25.51 -8.81 -20.04
N ALA A 606 -26.27 -9.73 -20.64
CA ALA A 606 -27.14 -9.40 -21.77
C ALA A 606 -28.27 -8.42 -21.37
N LEU A 607 -28.91 -8.69 -20.23
CA LEU A 607 -30.02 -7.91 -19.65
C LEU A 607 -29.60 -6.50 -19.18
N LEU A 608 -28.29 -6.26 -19.00
CA LEU A 608 -27.71 -4.99 -18.60
C LEU A 608 -26.85 -4.32 -19.67
N SER A 609 -26.31 -5.06 -20.64
CA SER A 609 -25.23 -4.57 -21.49
C SER A 609 -25.68 -3.40 -22.32
N GLU A 610 -24.92 -2.34 -22.16
CA GLU A 610 -24.77 -1.23 -23.09
C GLU A 610 -24.49 -1.73 -24.51
N ARG A 611 -24.64 -0.81 -25.47
CA ARG A 611 -24.49 -1.05 -26.90
C ARG A 611 -23.14 -1.73 -27.20
N ALA A 612 -23.11 -2.62 -28.19
CA ALA A 612 -21.84 -3.01 -28.80
C ALA A 612 -21.14 -1.73 -29.31
N TYR A 613 -19.98 -1.40 -28.74
CA TYR A 613 -19.17 -0.18 -28.96
C TYR A 613 -18.82 0.06 -30.43
N SER A 614 -19.79 0.51 -31.22
CA SER A 614 -19.74 0.53 -32.68
C SER A 614 -19.74 1.96 -33.24
N ASN A 615 -20.10 2.96 -32.44
CA ASN A 615 -19.99 4.37 -32.82
C ASN A 615 -19.54 5.27 -31.65
N VAL A 616 -19.08 6.48 -32.00
CA VAL A 616 -18.52 7.48 -31.04
C VAL A 616 -19.61 8.32 -30.36
N GLY A 617 -20.83 8.34 -30.89
CA GLY A 617 -21.98 9.00 -30.27
C GLY A 617 -22.47 8.28 -29.01
N ASP A 618 -22.43 6.94 -29.00
CA ASP A 618 -22.78 6.11 -27.84
C ASP A 618 -21.96 6.51 -26.59
N LEU A 619 -20.66 6.73 -26.77
CA LEU A 619 -19.73 7.22 -25.73
C LEU A 619 -20.05 8.64 -25.24
N ILE A 620 -20.72 9.47 -26.06
CA ILE A 620 -21.11 10.84 -25.69
C ILE A 620 -22.45 10.82 -24.93
N ASP A 621 -23.41 9.98 -25.34
CA ASP A 621 -24.69 9.78 -24.65
C ASP A 621 -24.46 9.21 -23.22
N GLU A 622 -23.54 8.25 -23.09
CA GLU A 622 -23.17 7.64 -21.81
C GLU A 622 -22.45 8.65 -20.90
N ALA A 623 -21.48 9.41 -21.44
CA ALA A 623 -20.82 10.51 -20.72
C ALA A 623 -21.77 11.67 -20.36
N ALA A 624 -22.93 11.76 -21.01
CA ALA A 624 -24.01 12.69 -20.68
C ALA A 624 -25.05 12.10 -19.70
N GLY A 625 -24.87 10.85 -19.25
CA GLY A 625 -25.73 10.22 -18.23
C GLY A 625 -27.11 9.78 -18.73
N VAL A 626 -27.30 9.56 -20.03
CA VAL A 626 -28.59 9.14 -20.59
C VAL A 626 -28.81 7.63 -20.31
N PRO A 627 -29.85 7.23 -19.55
CA PRO A 627 -30.09 5.81 -19.26
C PRO A 627 -30.62 5.07 -20.49
N VAL A 628 -29.85 4.11 -20.99
CA VAL A 628 -30.21 3.22 -22.10
C VAL A 628 -30.78 1.90 -21.55
N PRO A 629 -31.84 1.31 -22.13
CA PRO A 629 -32.31 -0.02 -21.75
C PRO A 629 -31.32 -1.13 -22.13
N GLY A 630 -31.21 -2.17 -21.30
CA GLY A 630 -30.48 -3.40 -21.65
C GLY A 630 -31.20 -4.25 -22.71
N ASN A 631 -30.55 -5.31 -23.19
CA ASN A 631 -31.07 -6.14 -24.28
C ASN A 631 -32.09 -7.17 -23.78
N ASP A 632 -33.12 -7.43 -24.58
CA ASP A 632 -34.11 -8.47 -24.31
C ASP A 632 -33.52 -9.88 -24.52
N VAL A 633 -33.90 -10.82 -23.66
CA VAL A 633 -33.47 -12.23 -23.70
C VAL A 633 -34.64 -13.10 -24.13
N VAL A 634 -34.54 -13.66 -25.34
CA VAL A 634 -35.51 -14.64 -25.86
C VAL A 634 -35.08 -16.06 -25.48
N LEU A 635 -35.91 -16.75 -24.71
CA LEU A 635 -35.69 -18.13 -24.29
C LEU A 635 -36.17 -19.14 -25.33
N THR A 636 -35.63 -20.35 -25.27
CA THR A 636 -36.11 -21.49 -26.10
C THR A 636 -37.38 -22.16 -25.57
N LEU A 637 -37.84 -21.76 -24.37
CA LEU A 637 -39.10 -22.21 -23.77
C LEU A 637 -40.28 -21.87 -24.68
N ASP A 638 -41.22 -22.82 -24.82
CA ASP A 638 -42.55 -22.62 -25.39
C ASP A 638 -43.56 -22.59 -24.24
N SER A 639 -44.36 -21.52 -24.15
CA SER A 639 -45.20 -21.30 -22.97
C SER A 639 -46.24 -22.42 -22.73
N ARG A 640 -46.70 -23.10 -23.80
CA ARG A 640 -47.72 -24.15 -23.73
C ARG A 640 -47.12 -25.47 -23.25
N VAL A 641 -45.88 -25.76 -23.65
CA VAL A 641 -45.15 -26.94 -23.20
C VAL A 641 -44.75 -26.78 -21.73
N GLN A 642 -44.35 -25.57 -21.33
CA GLN A 642 -44.04 -25.23 -19.93
C GLN A 642 -45.29 -25.37 -19.03
N GLU A 643 -46.43 -24.79 -19.42
CA GLU A 643 -47.69 -24.90 -18.67
C GLU A 643 -48.12 -26.36 -18.50
N ALA A 644 -47.99 -27.19 -19.55
CA ALA A 644 -48.28 -28.61 -19.46
C ALA A 644 -47.33 -29.37 -18.50
N ALA A 645 -46.05 -29.00 -18.44
CA ALA A 645 -45.08 -29.60 -17.53
C ALA A 645 -45.33 -29.21 -16.06
N GLU A 646 -45.66 -27.95 -15.80
CA GLU A 646 -46.02 -27.46 -14.46
C GLU A 646 -47.34 -28.08 -13.98
N ALA A 647 -48.36 -28.15 -14.84
CA ALA A 647 -49.63 -28.80 -14.53
C ALA A 647 -49.46 -30.31 -14.23
N ALA A 648 -48.54 -30.99 -14.93
CA ALA A 648 -48.22 -32.40 -14.64
C ALA A 648 -47.49 -32.60 -13.30
N LEU A 649 -46.76 -31.58 -12.81
CA LEU A 649 -46.08 -31.59 -11.52
C LEU A 649 -46.95 -31.08 -10.35
N ALA A 650 -48.13 -30.53 -10.61
CA ALA A 650 -49.02 -30.00 -9.58
C ALA A 650 -49.30 -31.04 -8.47
N GLY A 651 -49.08 -30.64 -7.21
CA GLY A 651 -49.23 -31.51 -6.03
C GLY A 651 -48.12 -32.57 -5.84
N HIS A 652 -47.14 -32.63 -6.74
CA HIS A 652 -46.02 -33.58 -6.69
C HIS A 652 -44.70 -32.85 -6.34
N ARG A 653 -43.65 -33.62 -6.04
CA ARG A 653 -42.30 -33.10 -5.81
C ARG A 653 -41.33 -33.77 -6.79
N GLY A 654 -40.78 -32.99 -7.71
CA GLY A 654 -39.93 -33.49 -8.80
C GLY A 654 -39.53 -32.39 -9.77
N ALA A 655 -39.10 -32.81 -10.96
CA ALA A 655 -38.88 -31.93 -12.11
C ALA A 655 -39.24 -32.64 -13.41
N VAL A 656 -39.53 -31.86 -14.45
CA VAL A 656 -39.81 -32.31 -15.82
C VAL A 656 -39.01 -31.44 -16.77
N VAL A 657 -38.31 -32.07 -17.71
CA VAL A 657 -37.56 -31.39 -18.78
C VAL A 657 -38.05 -31.91 -20.12
N VAL A 658 -38.40 -31.01 -21.03
CA VAL A 658 -38.80 -31.31 -22.41
C VAL A 658 -37.87 -30.56 -23.36
N LEU A 659 -37.27 -31.28 -24.29
CA LEU A 659 -36.28 -30.74 -25.23
C LEU A 659 -36.54 -31.25 -26.65
N ASP A 660 -36.22 -30.44 -27.67
CA ASP A 660 -36.17 -30.90 -29.06
C ASP A 660 -34.78 -31.54 -29.32
N PRO A 661 -34.70 -32.87 -29.52
CA PRO A 661 -33.42 -33.56 -29.69
C PRO A 661 -32.69 -33.22 -30.99
N ARG A 662 -33.33 -32.48 -31.92
CA ARG A 662 -32.73 -32.08 -33.21
C ARG A 662 -31.98 -30.76 -33.11
N THR A 663 -32.41 -29.87 -32.23
CA THR A 663 -31.87 -28.51 -32.06
C THR A 663 -31.18 -28.31 -30.72
N GLY A 664 -31.46 -29.15 -29.72
CA GLY A 664 -31.02 -28.97 -28.33
C GLY A 664 -31.82 -27.90 -27.57
N ALA A 665 -32.88 -27.34 -28.16
CA ALA A 665 -33.75 -26.36 -27.52
C ALA A 665 -34.50 -26.97 -26.33
N VAL A 666 -34.51 -26.29 -25.18
CA VAL A 666 -35.30 -26.69 -24.01
C VAL A 666 -36.67 -26.02 -24.11
N LEU A 667 -37.68 -26.81 -24.42
CA LEU A 667 -39.06 -26.34 -24.65
C LEU A 667 -39.82 -26.17 -23.33
N ALA A 668 -39.48 -26.98 -22.31
CA ALA A 668 -39.95 -26.81 -20.94
C ALA A 668 -38.90 -27.30 -19.93
N LEU A 669 -38.81 -26.61 -18.80
CA LEU A 669 -38.10 -27.06 -17.60
C LEU A 669 -38.90 -26.57 -16.39
N ALA A 670 -39.54 -27.50 -15.69
CA ALA A 670 -40.39 -27.22 -14.54
C ALA A 670 -39.88 -28.00 -13.32
N SER A 671 -39.91 -27.39 -12.14
CA SER A 671 -39.62 -28.06 -10.87
C SER A 671 -40.70 -27.75 -9.83
N ALA A 672 -40.95 -28.69 -8.91
CA ALA A 672 -42.00 -28.57 -7.89
C ALA A 672 -41.53 -29.00 -6.50
N PRO A 673 -41.89 -28.28 -5.42
CA PRO A 673 -42.69 -27.04 -5.40
C PRO A 673 -41.99 -25.84 -6.05
N ASP A 674 -42.81 -24.97 -6.63
CA ASP A 674 -42.51 -23.68 -7.25
C ASP A 674 -42.47 -22.54 -6.22
N PHE A 675 -42.18 -21.33 -6.70
CA PHE A 675 -42.19 -20.09 -5.92
C PHE A 675 -42.52 -18.90 -6.82
N ASP A 676 -43.11 -17.84 -6.26
CA ASP A 676 -43.16 -16.54 -6.96
C ASP A 676 -41.78 -15.86 -6.83
N PRO A 677 -41.08 -15.53 -7.95
CA PRO A 677 -39.83 -14.79 -7.93
C PRO A 677 -39.86 -13.49 -7.12
N LYS A 678 -41.03 -12.84 -7.05
CA LYS A 678 -41.27 -11.62 -6.26
C LYS A 678 -41.22 -11.87 -4.75
N GLU A 679 -41.55 -13.07 -4.29
CA GLU A 679 -41.48 -13.47 -2.87
C GLU A 679 -40.13 -14.11 -2.48
N ALA A 680 -39.21 -14.29 -3.44
CA ALA A 680 -37.92 -14.94 -3.20
C ALA A 680 -37.12 -14.28 -2.06
N GLY A 681 -37.12 -12.95 -1.96
CA GLY A 681 -36.47 -12.23 -0.87
C GLY A 681 -37.05 -12.53 0.52
N ASP A 682 -38.37 -12.71 0.62
CA ASP A 682 -39.04 -13.10 1.88
C ASP A 682 -38.78 -14.57 2.23
N ILE A 683 -38.67 -15.44 1.23
CA ILE A 683 -38.27 -16.84 1.41
C ILE A 683 -36.82 -16.92 1.93
N LEU A 684 -35.90 -16.15 1.34
CA LEU A 684 -34.49 -16.07 1.72
C LEU A 684 -34.25 -15.35 3.06
N GLY A 685 -35.16 -14.46 3.45
CA GLY A 685 -35.11 -13.78 4.75
C GLY A 685 -35.51 -14.62 5.96
N ARG A 686 -36.20 -15.75 5.75
CA ARG A 686 -36.62 -16.66 6.83
C ARG A 686 -35.42 -17.46 7.34
N ARG A 687 -35.03 -17.23 8.59
CA ARG A 687 -33.91 -17.94 9.27
C ARG A 687 -34.15 -19.44 9.51
N THR A 688 -35.34 -19.94 9.22
CA THR A 688 -35.73 -21.35 9.30
C THR A 688 -35.98 -21.87 7.89
N ALA A 689 -35.43 -23.04 7.56
CA ALA A 689 -35.64 -23.68 6.27
C ALA A 689 -37.14 -23.79 5.94
N VAL A 690 -37.56 -23.21 4.82
CA VAL A 690 -38.94 -23.28 4.33
C VAL A 690 -39.23 -24.72 3.90
N ALA A 691 -40.36 -25.25 4.37
CA ALA A 691 -40.75 -26.63 4.09
C ALA A 691 -40.79 -26.91 2.58
N GLY A 692 -40.15 -27.99 2.15
CA GLY A 692 -40.14 -28.43 0.74
C GLY A 692 -38.99 -27.89 -0.13
N SER A 693 -38.20 -26.91 0.34
CA SER A 693 -37.10 -26.28 -0.42
C SER A 693 -37.53 -25.73 -1.80
N PRO A 694 -38.43 -24.74 -1.86
CA PRO A 694 -39.01 -24.29 -3.13
C PRO A 694 -38.01 -23.64 -4.09
N LEU A 695 -36.96 -22.98 -3.58
CA LEU A 695 -35.93 -22.31 -4.41
C LEU A 695 -34.92 -23.25 -5.09
N THR A 696 -34.92 -24.55 -4.76
CA THR A 696 -34.00 -25.52 -5.38
C THR A 696 -34.55 -25.96 -6.73
N ASP A 697 -33.77 -25.94 -7.80
CA ASP A 697 -34.17 -26.56 -9.07
C ASP A 697 -33.84 -28.06 -9.05
N ARG A 698 -34.87 -28.91 -9.07
CA ARG A 698 -34.69 -30.39 -9.07
C ARG A 698 -34.30 -30.93 -10.45
N ALA A 699 -34.23 -30.10 -11.49
CA ALA A 699 -33.65 -30.50 -12.77
C ALA A 699 -32.11 -30.40 -12.77
N THR A 700 -31.53 -29.46 -12.01
CA THR A 700 -30.09 -29.12 -12.08
C THR A 700 -29.32 -29.21 -10.77
N ASP A 701 -29.93 -28.88 -9.62
CA ASP A 701 -29.24 -28.79 -8.32
C ASP A 701 -29.17 -30.14 -7.59
N GLY A 702 -29.90 -31.15 -8.06
CA GLY A 702 -30.07 -32.43 -7.39
C GLY A 702 -29.51 -33.62 -8.15
N LEU A 703 -28.80 -34.51 -7.44
CA LEU A 703 -28.45 -35.84 -7.93
C LEU A 703 -29.51 -36.85 -7.47
N TYR A 704 -30.19 -37.47 -8.43
CA TYR A 704 -31.24 -38.47 -8.19
C TYR A 704 -30.80 -39.85 -8.71
N PRO A 705 -31.27 -40.95 -8.10
CA PRO A 705 -31.18 -42.27 -8.73
C PRO A 705 -31.91 -42.27 -10.09
N PRO A 706 -31.27 -42.70 -11.19
CA PRO A 706 -31.88 -42.77 -12.51
C PRO A 706 -32.84 -43.97 -12.66
#